data_AF-A0A954EB35-F1
#
_entry.id   AF-A0A954EB35-F1
#
_cell.length_a   1.000
_cell.length_b   1.000
_cell.length_c   1.000
_cell.angle_alpha   90.00
_cell.angle_beta   90.00
_cell.angle_gamma   90.00
#
_symmetry.space_group_name_H-M   'P 1'
#
loop_
_entity.id
_entity.type
_entity.pdbx_description
1 polymer ?
#
loop_
_entity_poly.entity_id
_entity_poly.type
_entity_poly.pdbx_seq_one_letter_code
_entity_poly.pdbx_strand_id
1 'polypeptide(L)'
;MFKRVWFLQLLWVVLLWLASAPVSANEELEKQFPPTSGTADEAVLKRYLDRVQGLEKEVKARRLPGLELYSFEDDRLAFYFDAAYFAQYSNGQNQIRFLLGRFVVINKSEQELRLKPADILLKADGREYPVTAEKDKLGFASFRYQDQHHSLTELEVAEELIAPPGQVASCWLVYNGIDAGANVPELELNWKIGQQAHRFPLNQQSMIQLKWTTETLGPHGLIAIGHIAGEVDPINLGGIVDEMVLLTNQDVIRMIIQFDEDAPAFSMHLGQWFVNATIMAQRNQNSPTEFPLPPPLIGDVHVVFNSQFKGGYSSPSVHQNLADAYVAACNGIYDAVSLKDLLHEVRKGHPLSRAAALAFGAIRLQDEVWPDLVQILDESEDAALRVAATRALREFPSEESLARLHTLAISDDEQLATFAIDSLASSRFPGHHLALLKLLQEEPERQMLIVRTMARVPRKEWADTLYAFASHENSELRLEVLQALNVVGHPGFPGLLAQRLEQETNTEVQVSILRLLSELPDEASHQLAIQFCLNQIAQEFPTAISLEILTRFQVQEAIPRLISCLNTPDVDRSQLIDSLRQISGVRLVEPLLKIYPNLNANEQSMALRAVANIDMVQLMDFADQATSKGDQSSIGTLINLFQASHHPRSIEAMISMYEHLPEDSPLRGSLLSTIGTTSSSATQKFLIHVRDNSESPIKEQAINALNNMYNRSPVNHMTQTAQSKMQTGNTDLAIKQFTLALDYIPDFPRALEGRGQAYQRIHNTEAALADYRKLIDIDAQWPEAQGTVGRILSTLSRFEESLPFFEKAIAQAPDAEQWYSQRGHVYWMLERFELADADFRKALELNPESLNALTGSAMAMASRGQIDEAVALLEKWRKQHGEDQIFSYNAACTYARAVQYLTRKNGDAERINELVNAAFAEIEKSIQLGYTDAEWARNDPDLLVLRDMPRFAELLTMMAKPKPTPEQPTLPEPDQPEDDVPKEKP
;
A
#
# COMPACT_ATOMS: atom_id res chain seq x y z
N MET A 1 3.10 -54.68 34.02
CA MET A 1 2.44 -53.64 33.19
C MET A 1 2.35 -52.27 33.86
N PHE A 2 2.32 -52.12 35.19
CA PHE A 2 2.15 -50.80 35.83
C PHE A 2 3.42 -49.94 36.05
N LYS A 3 4.63 -50.43 35.75
CA LYS A 3 5.89 -49.65 35.88
C LYS A 3 6.46 -49.10 34.57
N ARG A 4 5.88 -49.43 33.41
CA ARG A 4 6.32 -48.89 32.10
C ARG A 4 5.58 -47.62 31.66
N VAL A 5 4.38 -47.37 32.19
CA VAL A 5 3.59 -46.17 31.85
C VAL A 5 4.14 -44.91 32.51
N TRP A 6 4.69 -45.03 33.74
CA TRP A 6 5.29 -43.89 34.43
C TRP A 6 6.65 -43.45 33.86
N PHE A 7 7.43 -44.37 33.26
CA PHE A 7 8.71 -44.02 32.66
C PHE A 7 8.55 -43.42 31.25
N LEU A 8 7.50 -43.79 30.51
CA LEU A 8 7.17 -43.19 29.21
C LEU A 8 6.45 -41.83 29.33
N GLN A 9 5.68 -41.59 30.39
CA GLN A 9 5.13 -40.26 30.66
C GLN A 9 6.19 -39.27 31.18
N LEU A 10 7.19 -39.73 31.95
CA LEU A 10 8.34 -38.86 32.29
C LEU A 10 9.26 -38.62 31.09
N LEU A 11 9.42 -39.59 30.18
CA LEU A 11 10.18 -39.37 28.94
C LEU A 11 9.46 -38.41 27.99
N TRP A 12 8.12 -38.40 27.96
CA TRP A 12 7.35 -37.41 27.20
C TRP A 12 7.43 -36.01 27.80
N VAL A 13 7.45 -35.86 29.13
CA VAL A 13 7.62 -34.55 29.79
C VAL A 13 9.06 -34.03 29.69
N VAL A 14 10.06 -34.91 29.59
CA VAL A 14 11.47 -34.52 29.41
C VAL A 14 11.86 -34.35 27.93
N LEU A 15 11.17 -35.00 26.97
CA LEU A 15 11.34 -34.76 25.53
C LEU A 15 10.48 -33.61 24.99
N LEU A 16 9.41 -33.22 25.68
CA LEU A 16 8.74 -31.91 25.47
C LEU A 16 9.49 -30.73 26.11
N TRP A 17 10.65 -30.97 26.71
CA TRP A 17 11.55 -29.93 27.21
C TRP A 17 12.89 -29.87 26.46
N LEU A 18 13.05 -30.69 25.40
CA LEU A 18 14.24 -30.72 24.54
C LEU A 18 13.89 -30.68 23.04
N ALA A 19 12.74 -30.10 22.71
CA ALA A 19 12.54 -29.40 21.44
C ALA A 19 12.82 -27.93 21.72
N SER A 20 13.84 -27.40 21.05
CA SER A 20 14.32 -26.02 21.08
C SER A 20 13.17 -25.01 21.14
N ALA A 21 12.90 -24.50 22.33
CA ALA A 21 12.27 -23.20 22.49
C ALA A 21 13.14 -22.17 21.76
N PRO A 22 12.55 -21.19 21.06
CA PRO A 22 13.35 -20.07 20.59
C PRO A 22 13.90 -19.37 21.85
N VAL A 23 15.22 -19.38 22.02
CA VAL A 23 15.91 -18.81 23.19
C VAL A 23 15.68 -17.31 23.37
N SER A 24 15.04 -16.58 22.46
CA SER A 24 15.41 -15.16 22.28
C SER A 24 14.32 -14.11 22.33
N ALA A 25 13.04 -14.44 22.52
CA ALA A 25 12.01 -13.41 22.38
C ALA A 25 11.96 -12.35 23.53
N ASN A 26 12.94 -12.36 24.48
CA ASN A 26 13.18 -11.60 25.73
C ASN A 26 12.53 -12.01 27.08
N GLU A 27 12.83 -13.15 27.70
CA GLU A 27 12.32 -13.40 29.08
C GLU A 27 12.88 -12.45 30.18
N GLU A 28 13.66 -11.49 29.74
CA GLU A 28 14.95 -11.28 30.32
C GLU A 28 15.51 -9.91 29.96
N LEU A 29 14.75 -9.07 29.23
CA LEU A 29 14.97 -7.73 28.61
C LEU A 29 15.85 -6.73 29.38
N GLU A 30 16.94 -7.26 29.86
CA GLU A 30 17.50 -7.05 31.19
C GLU A 30 16.48 -7.05 32.35
N LYS A 31 15.68 -8.10 32.57
CA LYS A 31 14.62 -8.17 33.62
C LYS A 31 14.07 -6.77 33.97
N GLN A 32 13.49 -6.17 32.93
CA GLN A 32 12.84 -4.85 32.93
C GLN A 32 13.76 -3.62 33.02
N PHE A 33 14.94 -3.68 32.40
CA PHE A 33 15.90 -2.58 32.16
C PHE A 33 16.76 -2.19 33.39
N PRO A 34 18.06 -2.53 33.42
CA PRO A 34 18.98 -1.48 33.84
C PRO A 34 20.26 -1.52 33.00
N PRO A 35 20.30 -0.79 31.89
CA PRO A 35 21.56 -0.43 31.30
C PRO A 35 21.79 1.07 31.52
N THR A 36 22.85 1.38 32.25
CA THR A 36 23.36 2.75 32.47
C THR A 36 24.85 2.78 32.85
N SER A 37 25.44 1.67 33.30
CA SER A 37 26.89 1.44 33.34
C SER A 37 27.18 -0.01 32.92
N GLY A 38 28.32 -0.25 32.27
CA GLY A 38 28.59 -1.50 31.55
C GLY A 38 28.49 -2.79 32.37
N THR A 39 28.19 -3.89 31.68
CA THR A 39 28.19 -5.25 32.23
C THR A 39 29.31 -6.10 31.63
N ALA A 40 29.93 -6.90 32.49
CA ALA A 40 30.92 -7.92 32.11
C ALA A 40 30.30 -9.33 32.01
N ASP A 41 28.96 -9.43 32.01
CA ASP A 41 28.27 -10.72 31.83
C ASP A 41 28.67 -11.36 30.50
N GLU A 42 29.30 -12.53 30.58
CA GLU A 42 29.88 -13.23 29.44
C GLU A 42 28.82 -13.66 28.43
N ALA A 43 27.62 -14.04 28.89
CA ALA A 43 26.53 -14.44 28.02
C ALA A 43 25.97 -13.23 27.25
N VAL A 44 25.82 -12.08 27.93
CA VAL A 44 25.37 -10.83 27.32
C VAL A 44 26.39 -10.32 26.29
N LEU A 45 27.67 -10.29 26.67
CA LEU A 45 28.76 -9.86 25.77
C LEU A 45 28.81 -10.75 24.53
N LYS A 46 28.86 -12.06 24.70
CA LYS A 46 28.91 -13.01 23.58
C LYS A 46 27.74 -12.83 22.61
N ARG A 47 26.51 -12.65 23.13
CA ARG A 47 25.31 -12.45 22.31
C ARG A 47 25.41 -11.23 21.39
N TYR A 48 25.80 -10.07 21.94
CA TYR A 48 25.92 -8.86 21.13
C TYR A 48 27.10 -8.92 20.16
N LEU A 49 28.21 -9.57 20.55
CA LEU A 49 29.34 -9.84 19.65
C LEU A 49 28.93 -10.68 18.44
N ASP A 50 28.23 -11.79 18.69
CA ASP A 50 27.77 -12.68 17.62
C ASP A 50 26.81 -11.93 16.66
N ARG A 51 25.95 -11.05 17.18
CA ARG A 51 25.05 -10.20 16.37
C ARG A 51 25.81 -9.22 15.47
N VAL A 52 26.75 -8.44 16.04
CA VAL A 52 27.54 -7.47 15.27
C VAL A 52 28.37 -8.20 14.20
N GLN A 53 29.04 -9.28 14.55
CA GLN A 53 29.85 -10.06 13.61
C GLN A 53 29.01 -10.69 12.49
N GLY A 54 27.80 -11.15 12.82
CA GLY A 54 26.84 -11.64 11.84
C GLY A 54 26.43 -10.56 10.83
N LEU A 55 26.13 -9.35 11.31
CA LEU A 55 25.82 -8.20 10.45
C LEU A 55 26.98 -7.79 9.56
N GLU A 56 28.19 -7.68 10.11
CA GLU A 56 29.39 -7.34 9.33
C GLU A 56 29.62 -8.31 8.16
N LYS A 57 29.39 -9.60 8.42
CA LYS A 57 29.50 -10.64 7.41
C LYS A 57 28.46 -10.44 6.29
N GLU A 58 27.21 -10.16 6.64
CA GLU A 58 26.13 -9.90 5.67
C GLU A 58 26.38 -8.64 4.84
N VAL A 59 26.82 -7.56 5.47
CA VAL A 59 27.17 -6.30 4.79
C VAL A 59 28.29 -6.53 3.77
N LYS A 60 29.36 -7.20 4.18
CA LYS A 60 30.49 -7.56 3.30
C LYS A 60 30.03 -8.47 2.16
N ALA A 61 29.15 -9.43 2.43
CA ALA A 61 28.62 -10.35 1.41
C ALA A 61 27.75 -9.62 0.37
N ARG A 62 26.89 -8.70 0.81
CA ARG A 62 25.96 -7.94 -0.07
C ARG A 62 26.60 -6.73 -0.75
N ARG A 63 27.87 -6.41 -0.43
CA ARG A 63 28.62 -5.26 -0.98
C ARG A 63 27.88 -3.93 -0.82
N LEU A 64 27.24 -3.72 0.33
CA LEU A 64 26.50 -2.50 0.62
C LEU A 64 27.49 -1.39 1.03
N PRO A 65 27.70 -0.34 0.21
CA PRO A 65 28.62 0.73 0.54
C PRO A 65 28.02 1.64 1.64
N GLY A 66 28.83 2.03 2.63
CA GLY A 66 28.47 3.07 3.60
C GLY A 66 27.80 2.61 4.91
N LEU A 67 27.58 1.31 5.11
CA LEU A 67 27.21 0.78 6.43
C LEU A 67 28.47 0.61 7.29
N GLU A 68 28.88 1.67 8.00
CA GLU A 68 29.97 1.60 8.97
C GLU A 68 29.49 0.95 10.27
N LEU A 69 29.49 -0.39 10.28
CA LEU A 69 29.59 -1.11 11.54
C LEU A 69 31.02 -0.84 12.02
N TYR A 70 31.19 0.02 13.03
CA TYR A 70 32.49 0.19 13.67
C TYR A 70 32.98 -1.20 14.07
N SER A 71 34.00 -1.65 13.35
CA SER A 71 34.45 -3.02 13.41
C SER A 71 35.49 -3.15 14.50
N PHE A 72 35.62 -4.36 15.05
CA PHE A 72 36.66 -4.65 16.03
C PHE A 72 38.08 -4.50 15.47
N GLU A 73 38.26 -4.30 14.16
CA GLU A 73 39.57 -4.26 13.50
C GLU A 73 40.27 -2.89 13.64
N ASP A 74 39.54 -1.77 13.64
CA ASP A 74 40.15 -0.41 13.62
C ASP A 74 40.03 0.35 14.95
N ASP A 75 38.84 0.42 15.57
CA ASP A 75 38.60 1.26 16.77
C ASP A 75 38.31 0.46 18.06
N ARG A 76 38.21 -0.88 17.95
CA ARG A 76 37.81 -1.80 19.02
C ARG A 76 36.46 -1.44 19.71
N LEU A 77 35.63 -0.60 19.10
CA LEU A 77 34.26 -0.29 19.53
C LEU A 77 33.28 -0.86 18.51
N ALA A 78 32.10 -1.31 18.97
CA ALA A 78 31.00 -1.66 18.08
C ALA A 78 29.66 -1.11 18.59
N PHE A 79 28.80 -0.69 17.66
CA PHE A 79 27.50 -0.12 17.95
C PHE A 79 26.40 -0.98 17.33
N TYR A 80 25.28 -1.08 18.03
CA TYR A 80 24.12 -1.85 17.58
C TYR A 80 22.84 -1.20 18.08
N PHE A 81 21.83 -1.12 17.23
CA PHE A 81 20.49 -0.68 17.62
C PHE A 81 19.57 -1.89 17.68
N ASP A 82 19.10 -2.21 18.89
CA ASP A 82 18.29 -3.38 19.21
C ASP A 82 16.84 -2.99 19.50
N ALA A 83 15.92 -3.95 19.35
CA ALA A 83 14.50 -3.76 19.68
C ALA A 83 13.89 -2.50 19.06
N ALA A 84 14.22 -2.24 17.79
CA ALA A 84 13.75 -1.06 17.09
C ALA A 84 12.22 -1.12 16.92
N TYR A 85 11.55 -0.06 17.33
CA TYR A 85 10.11 0.08 17.18
C TYR A 85 9.80 1.46 16.60
N PHE A 86 9.27 1.45 15.38
CA PHE A 86 8.83 2.63 14.66
C PHE A 86 7.35 2.52 14.37
N ALA A 87 6.57 3.47 14.84
CA ALA A 87 5.11 3.38 14.74
C ALA A 87 4.48 4.76 14.64
N GLN A 88 3.25 4.77 14.13
CA GLN A 88 2.39 5.92 14.09
C GLN A 88 1.25 5.79 15.09
N TYR A 89 0.99 6.87 15.84
CA TYR A 89 -0.12 6.95 16.79
C TYR A 89 -1.02 8.16 16.48
N SER A 90 -2.32 7.97 16.63
CA SER A 90 -3.34 8.99 16.41
C SER A 90 -4.00 9.40 17.73
N ASN A 91 -3.90 10.66 18.12
CA ASN A 91 -4.63 11.22 19.26
C ASN A 91 -5.56 12.34 18.78
N GLY A 92 -6.77 11.99 18.36
CA GLY A 92 -7.73 12.95 17.80
C GLY A 92 -7.29 13.49 16.44
N GLN A 93 -6.92 14.78 16.38
CA GLN A 93 -6.53 15.45 15.12
C GLN A 93 -5.04 15.32 14.76
N ASN A 94 -4.20 14.86 15.68
CA ASN A 94 -2.76 14.77 15.47
C ASN A 94 -2.31 13.32 15.25
N GLN A 95 -1.63 13.09 14.12
CA GLN A 95 -0.84 11.89 13.85
C GLN A 95 0.59 12.18 14.26
N ILE A 96 1.16 11.37 15.15
CA ILE A 96 2.52 11.52 15.63
C ILE A 96 3.25 10.20 15.42
N ARG A 97 4.46 10.27 14.87
CA ARG A 97 5.34 9.11 14.79
C ARG A 97 6.44 9.20 15.83
N PHE A 98 6.87 8.03 16.28
CA PHE A 98 8.00 7.89 17.19
C PHE A 98 8.89 6.74 16.74
N LEU A 99 10.17 6.87 17.08
CA LEU A 99 11.16 5.80 17.02
C LEU A 99 11.65 5.57 18.43
N LEU A 100 11.66 4.32 18.86
CA LEU A 100 12.39 3.89 20.04
C LEU A 100 13.25 2.68 19.71
N GLY A 101 14.29 2.51 20.49
CA GLY A 101 15.13 1.33 20.45
C GLY A 101 16.26 1.47 21.43
N ARG A 102 16.95 0.35 21.63
CA ARG A 102 18.05 0.25 22.58
C ARG A 102 19.35 0.45 21.82
N PHE A 103 20.06 1.53 22.15
CA PHE A 103 21.40 1.79 21.64
C PHE A 103 22.42 1.02 22.49
N VAL A 104 23.16 0.13 21.86
CA VAL A 104 24.13 -0.77 22.49
C VAL A 104 25.54 -0.43 22.05
N VAL A 105 26.44 -0.35 23.02
CA VAL A 105 27.88 -0.12 22.83
C VAL A 105 28.62 -1.34 23.36
N ILE A 106 29.47 -1.92 22.52
CA ILE A 106 30.44 -2.94 22.93
C ILE A 106 31.82 -2.32 22.92
N ASN A 107 32.45 -2.22 24.09
CA ASN A 107 33.76 -1.62 24.22
C ASN A 107 34.85 -2.70 24.37
N LYS A 108 35.64 -2.96 23.32
CA LYS A 108 36.87 -3.78 23.39
C LYS A 108 38.14 -2.93 23.41
N SER A 109 38.01 -1.61 23.49
CA SER A 109 39.16 -0.72 23.64
C SER A 109 39.74 -0.82 25.05
N GLU A 110 40.92 -0.23 25.25
CA GLU A 110 41.57 -0.17 26.56
C GLU A 110 41.09 1.02 27.41
N GLN A 111 40.22 1.88 26.86
CA GLN A 111 39.73 3.09 27.50
C GLN A 111 38.23 3.01 27.77
N GLU A 112 37.77 3.69 28.83
CA GLU A 112 36.34 3.84 29.11
C GLU A 112 35.70 4.81 28.10
N LEU A 113 34.57 4.41 27.52
CA LEU A 113 33.77 5.29 26.65
C LEU A 113 32.63 5.90 27.47
N ARG A 114 32.46 7.22 27.31
CA ARG A 114 31.35 7.98 27.88
C ARG A 114 30.62 8.71 26.77
N LEU A 115 29.31 8.50 26.70
CA LEU A 115 28.43 9.17 25.73
C LEU A 115 27.23 9.78 26.46
N LYS A 116 26.78 10.94 26.01
CA LYS A 116 25.48 11.47 26.42
C LYS A 116 24.46 11.04 25.38
N PRO A 117 23.41 10.29 25.75
CA PRO A 117 22.35 9.92 24.81
C PRO A 117 21.73 11.12 24.09
N ALA A 118 21.65 12.27 24.76
CA ALA A 118 21.19 13.53 24.16
C ALA A 118 21.99 14.00 22.94
N ASP A 119 23.25 13.58 22.80
CA ASP A 119 24.13 13.92 21.67
C ASP A 119 23.95 12.97 20.46
N ILE A 120 23.10 11.94 20.59
CA ILE A 120 22.77 11.00 19.51
C ILE A 120 21.52 11.50 18.79
N LEU A 121 21.68 12.10 17.62
CA LEU A 121 20.59 12.65 16.83
C LEU A 121 20.02 11.58 15.90
N LEU A 122 18.69 11.52 15.77
CA LEU A 122 18.04 10.80 14.69
C LEU A 122 17.87 11.74 13.51
N LYS A 123 18.39 11.36 12.35
CA LYS A 123 18.06 11.99 11.08
C LYS A 123 16.97 11.16 10.42
N ALA A 124 15.76 11.70 10.32
CA ALA A 124 14.65 11.11 9.57
C ALA A 124 14.36 11.98 8.35
N ASP A 125 14.53 11.41 7.15
CA ASP A 125 14.40 12.13 5.86
C ASP A 125 15.12 13.49 5.87
N GLY A 126 16.40 13.47 6.26
CA GLY A 126 17.23 14.68 6.22
C GLY A 126 17.05 15.64 7.39
N ARG A 127 15.96 15.52 8.15
CA ARG A 127 15.67 16.36 9.31
C ARG A 127 16.17 15.71 10.60
N GLU A 128 16.83 16.50 11.44
CA GLU A 128 17.39 16.02 12.70
C GLU A 128 16.39 16.15 13.85
N TYR A 129 16.33 15.11 14.66
CA TYR A 129 15.48 14.95 15.83
C TYR A 129 16.37 14.59 17.02
N PRO A 130 16.45 15.42 18.06
CA PRO A 130 17.20 15.10 19.26
C PRO A 130 16.48 14.02 20.07
N VAL A 131 17.21 13.32 20.94
CA VAL A 131 16.58 12.44 21.93
C VAL A 131 15.70 13.28 22.84
N THR A 132 14.42 12.92 22.94
CA THR A 132 13.44 13.66 23.75
C THR A 132 13.33 13.06 25.14
N ALA A 133 13.58 13.88 26.16
CA ALA A 133 13.31 13.55 27.57
C ALA A 133 11.90 13.97 28.04
N GLU A 134 11.17 14.77 27.25
CA GLU A 134 9.93 15.43 27.66
C GLU A 134 8.72 14.48 27.75
N LYS A 135 8.25 14.24 28.98
CA LYS A 135 7.03 13.48 29.31
C LYS A 135 5.73 14.20 28.88
N ASP A 136 5.76 15.51 28.65
CA ASP A 136 4.55 16.36 28.61
C ASP A 136 3.82 16.43 27.25
N LYS A 137 4.41 15.93 26.15
CA LYS A 137 3.74 15.88 24.83
C LYS A 137 3.11 14.52 24.49
N LEU A 138 3.34 13.49 25.30
CA LEU A 138 3.16 12.08 24.94
C LEU A 138 1.80 11.47 25.31
N GLY A 139 0.74 12.27 25.49
CA GLY A 139 -0.59 11.82 25.94
C GLY A 139 -0.97 10.42 25.42
N PHE A 140 -0.86 9.41 26.29
CA PHE A 140 -1.25 8.00 26.12
C PHE A 140 -0.52 7.18 25.03
N ALA A 141 0.56 7.68 24.42
CA ALA A 141 1.30 6.91 23.42
C ALA A 141 2.02 5.71 24.07
N SER A 142 1.84 4.55 23.45
CA SER A 142 2.27 3.25 23.96
C SER A 142 2.80 2.41 22.82
N PHE A 143 3.64 1.44 23.15
CA PHE A 143 4.20 0.50 22.18
C PHE A 143 3.95 -0.92 22.67
N ARG A 144 3.94 -1.86 21.72
CA ARG A 144 3.85 -3.28 22.03
C ARG A 144 5.19 -3.93 21.87
N TYR A 145 5.67 -4.54 22.94
CA TYR A 145 6.89 -5.32 22.90
C TYR A 145 6.66 -6.64 23.61
N GLN A 146 7.00 -7.74 22.92
CA GLN A 146 6.75 -9.11 23.41
C GLN A 146 5.30 -9.37 23.81
N ASP A 147 4.35 -8.80 23.07
CA ASP A 147 2.92 -8.88 23.36
C ASP A 147 2.48 -8.26 24.70
N GLN A 148 3.37 -7.48 25.33
CA GLN A 148 3.05 -6.59 26.45
C GLN A 148 2.93 -5.14 25.97
N HIS A 149 2.04 -4.40 26.64
CA HIS A 149 1.75 -3.02 26.32
C HIS A 149 2.52 -2.12 27.30
N HIS A 150 3.36 -1.24 26.78
CA HIS A 150 4.21 -0.35 27.57
C HIS A 150 3.88 1.10 27.25
N SER A 151 3.82 1.94 28.28
CA SER A 151 3.71 3.39 28.07
C SER A 151 5.09 3.94 27.70
N LEU A 152 5.15 4.87 26.73
CA LEU A 152 6.43 5.55 26.43
C LEU A 152 6.97 6.34 27.63
N THR A 153 6.10 6.73 28.57
CA THR A 153 6.48 7.43 29.80
C THR A 153 7.18 6.56 30.85
N GLU A 154 7.16 5.23 30.68
CA GLU A 154 7.80 4.26 31.59
C GLU A 154 9.29 4.07 31.29
N LEU A 155 9.77 4.52 30.12
CA LEU A 155 11.17 4.39 29.72
C LEU A 155 12.02 5.51 30.33
N GLU A 156 13.01 5.13 31.16
CA GLU A 156 14.03 6.06 31.64
C GLU A 156 15.16 6.19 30.59
N VAL A 157 15.37 7.40 30.08
CA VAL A 157 16.52 7.73 29.22
C VAL A 157 17.67 8.14 30.13
N ALA A 158 18.80 7.44 30.02
CA ALA A 158 19.99 7.72 30.81
C ALA A 158 20.57 9.10 30.47
N GLU A 159 21.05 9.85 31.47
CA GLU A 159 21.79 11.10 31.23
C GLU A 159 23.18 10.85 30.62
N GLU A 160 23.83 9.77 31.06
CA GLU A 160 25.16 9.35 30.62
C GLU A 160 25.18 7.84 30.42
N LEU A 161 25.84 7.40 29.35
CA LEU A 161 26.10 6.01 29.02
C LEU A 161 27.60 5.74 29.20
N ILE A 162 27.94 4.88 30.16
CA ILE A 162 29.32 4.53 30.48
C ILE A 162 29.60 3.08 30.07
N ALA A 163 30.53 2.87 29.14
CA ALA A 163 31.00 1.56 28.70
C ALA A 163 32.48 1.37 29.08
N PRO A 164 32.79 0.65 30.18
CA PRO A 164 34.16 0.32 30.55
C PRO A 164 34.83 -0.65 29.55
N PRO A 165 36.18 -0.76 29.57
CA PRO A 165 36.92 -1.73 28.76
C PRO A 165 36.42 -3.17 28.93
N GLY A 166 36.19 -3.86 27.83
CA GLY A 166 35.73 -5.26 27.77
C GLY A 166 34.25 -5.47 28.09
N GLN A 167 33.46 -4.40 28.25
CA GLN A 167 32.06 -4.48 28.69
C GLN A 167 31.08 -4.01 27.62
N VAL A 168 29.81 -4.39 27.81
CA VAL A 168 28.68 -3.89 27.03
C VAL A 168 27.90 -2.89 27.86
N ALA A 169 27.59 -1.73 27.29
CA ALA A 169 26.65 -0.78 27.87
C ALA A 169 25.51 -0.51 26.88
N SER A 170 24.38 -0.02 27.36
CA SER A 170 23.30 0.42 26.49
C SER A 170 22.39 1.44 27.16
N CYS A 171 21.52 2.07 26.40
CA CYS A 171 20.43 2.89 26.93
C CYS A 171 19.26 2.89 25.94
N TRP A 172 18.08 3.28 26.42
CA TRP A 172 16.95 3.57 25.53
C TRP A 172 17.15 4.92 24.87
N LEU A 173 16.93 4.97 23.55
CA LEU A 173 16.76 6.20 22.80
C LEU A 173 15.29 6.31 22.40
N VAL A 174 14.72 7.48 22.63
CA VAL A 174 13.32 7.79 22.28
C VAL A 174 13.31 9.08 21.48
N TYR A 175 12.82 8.99 20.25
CA TYR A 175 12.60 10.12 19.34
C TYR A 175 11.12 10.25 19.10
N ASN A 176 10.56 11.43 19.40
CA ASN A 176 9.15 11.73 19.23
C ASN A 176 8.95 12.98 18.38
N GLY A 177 7.75 13.14 17.81
CA GLY A 177 7.42 14.25 16.93
C GLY A 177 8.01 14.10 15.53
N ILE A 178 8.31 12.87 15.12
CA ILE A 178 8.72 12.55 13.76
C ILE A 178 7.51 12.84 12.86
N ASP A 179 7.76 13.46 11.70
CA ASP A 179 6.70 13.89 10.79
C ASP A 179 5.86 12.68 10.34
N ALA A 180 4.53 12.82 10.39
CA ALA A 180 3.61 11.77 9.95
C ALA A 180 3.70 11.50 8.44
N GLY A 181 3.38 10.28 8.02
CA GLY A 181 3.47 9.86 6.62
C GLY A 181 2.80 8.51 6.38
N ALA A 182 2.87 7.98 5.15
CA ALA A 182 2.36 6.65 4.84
C ALA A 182 3.45 5.55 4.91
N ASN A 183 4.72 5.92 4.74
CA ASN A 183 5.86 5.00 4.65
C ASN A 183 6.84 5.20 5.82
N VAL A 184 7.72 4.22 6.04
CA VAL A 184 8.86 4.38 6.96
C VAL A 184 9.90 5.30 6.28
N PRO A 185 10.29 6.43 6.89
CA PRO A 185 11.28 7.35 6.31
C PRO A 185 12.70 6.75 6.32
N GLU A 186 13.66 7.42 5.68
CA GLU A 186 15.07 7.10 5.83
C GLU A 186 15.55 7.56 7.21
N LEU A 187 15.90 6.61 8.07
CA LEU A 187 16.29 6.75 9.47
C LEU A 187 17.80 6.48 9.61
N GLU A 188 18.52 7.44 10.18
CA GLU A 188 19.96 7.36 10.44
C GLU A 188 20.27 7.94 11.83
N LEU A 189 21.02 7.23 12.68
CA LEU A 189 21.53 7.79 13.94
C LEU A 189 22.89 8.45 13.72
N ASN A 190 23.07 9.65 14.27
CA ASN A 190 24.26 10.47 14.10
C ASN A 190 24.78 10.94 15.47
N TRP A 191 26.06 10.72 15.76
CA TRP A 191 26.71 11.20 17.00
C TRP A 191 28.20 11.47 16.78
N LYS A 192 28.89 11.92 17.83
CA LYS A 192 30.34 12.16 17.79
C LYS A 192 31.08 11.47 18.94
N ILE A 193 32.30 11.01 18.67
CA ILE A 193 33.25 10.57 19.69
C ILE A 193 34.52 11.41 19.49
N GLY A 194 34.80 12.31 20.44
CA GLY A 194 35.81 13.35 20.23
C GLY A 194 35.43 14.25 19.03
N GLN A 195 36.29 14.32 18.01
CA GLN A 195 36.04 15.07 16.77
C GLN A 195 35.48 14.21 15.63
N GLN A 196 35.42 12.88 15.81
CA GLN A 196 34.96 11.96 14.79
C GLN A 196 33.43 11.90 14.78
N ALA A 197 32.83 12.03 13.59
CA ALA A 197 31.39 11.90 13.39
C ALA A 197 31.05 10.46 12.97
N HIS A 198 30.01 9.92 13.58
CA HIS A 198 29.53 8.56 13.36
C HIS A 198 28.12 8.63 12.78
N ARG A 199 27.82 7.75 11.81
CA ARG A 199 26.51 7.60 11.18
C ARG A 199 26.10 6.14 11.17
N PHE A 200 24.82 5.88 11.42
CA PHE A 200 24.32 4.53 11.54
C PHE A 200 22.93 4.41 10.88
N PRO A 201 22.86 3.95 9.62
CA PRO A 201 21.63 3.90 8.83
C PRO A 201 20.74 2.71 9.26
N LEU A 202 19.66 3.02 9.97
CA LEU A 202 18.80 2.04 10.64
C LEU A 202 17.99 1.18 9.66
N ASN A 203 17.45 1.76 8.58
CA ASN A 203 16.68 0.97 7.61
C ASN A 203 17.53 -0.12 6.97
N GLN A 204 18.78 0.20 6.63
CA GLN A 204 19.69 -0.76 5.99
C GLN A 204 20.05 -1.90 6.96
N GLN A 205 20.36 -1.58 8.22
CA GLN A 205 20.59 -2.60 9.25
C GLN A 205 19.37 -3.51 9.41
N SER A 206 18.18 -2.92 9.59
CA SER A 206 16.94 -3.67 9.82
C SER A 206 16.57 -4.55 8.61
N MET A 207 16.78 -4.08 7.37
CA MET A 207 16.59 -4.88 6.15
C MET A 207 17.57 -6.05 6.01
N ILE A 208 18.82 -5.88 6.47
CA ILE A 208 19.78 -6.99 6.50
C ILE A 208 19.34 -8.03 7.53
N GLN A 209 18.83 -7.59 8.69
CA GLN A 209 18.34 -8.48 9.75
C GLN A 209 17.12 -9.30 9.33
N LEU A 210 16.24 -8.73 8.50
CA LEU A 210 15.09 -9.42 7.93
C LEU A 210 15.49 -10.64 7.08
N LYS A 211 16.70 -10.62 6.51
CA LYS A 211 17.21 -11.64 5.57
C LYS A 211 16.21 -11.94 4.45
N TRP A 212 15.54 -10.89 3.97
CA TRP A 212 14.57 -10.99 2.89
C TRP A 212 15.23 -11.43 1.58
N THR A 213 14.59 -12.38 0.90
CA THR A 213 14.90 -12.72 -0.49
C THR A 213 13.60 -12.86 -1.29
N THR A 214 13.67 -12.64 -2.60
CA THR A 214 12.50 -12.75 -3.47
C THR A 214 12.85 -13.49 -4.74
N GLU A 215 11.91 -14.32 -5.17
CA GLU A 215 11.94 -14.95 -6.48
C GLU A 215 10.57 -14.78 -7.17
N THR A 216 10.58 -14.62 -8.49
CA THR A 216 9.36 -14.60 -9.30
C THR A 216 9.19 -15.93 -10.01
N LEU A 217 8.02 -16.53 -9.87
CA LEU A 217 7.68 -17.85 -10.37
C LEU A 217 6.38 -17.79 -11.20
N GLY A 218 6.12 -18.91 -11.88
CA GLY A 218 4.92 -19.08 -12.69
C GLY A 218 5.04 -18.39 -14.05
N PRO A 219 4.00 -18.52 -14.89
CA PRO A 219 4.04 -18.06 -16.27
C PRO A 219 4.24 -16.55 -16.31
N HIS A 220 5.31 -16.12 -16.99
CA HIS A 220 5.74 -14.72 -17.07
C HIS A 220 6.09 -14.05 -15.73
N GLY A 221 6.29 -14.82 -14.65
CA GLY A 221 6.68 -14.26 -13.34
C GLY A 221 5.56 -13.55 -12.58
N LEU A 222 4.28 -13.87 -12.88
CA LEU A 222 3.11 -13.22 -12.27
C LEU A 222 2.98 -13.42 -10.75
N ILE A 223 3.68 -14.40 -10.16
CA ILE A 223 3.68 -14.69 -8.73
C ILE A 223 5.07 -14.43 -8.16
N ALA A 224 5.16 -13.65 -7.09
CA ALA A 224 6.39 -13.53 -6.31
C ALA A 224 6.32 -14.35 -5.02
N ILE A 225 7.45 -14.93 -4.62
CA ILE A 225 7.64 -15.55 -3.31
C ILE A 225 8.70 -14.74 -2.57
N GLY A 226 8.32 -14.18 -1.43
CA GLY A 226 9.22 -13.52 -0.51
C GLY A 226 9.54 -14.42 0.68
N HIS A 227 10.82 -14.76 0.87
CA HIS A 227 11.29 -15.58 1.98
C HIS A 227 11.86 -14.70 3.09
N ILE A 228 11.41 -14.94 4.33
CA ILE A 228 11.85 -14.29 5.56
C ILE A 228 12.58 -15.32 6.41
N ALA A 229 13.91 -15.18 6.51
CA ALA A 229 14.75 -16.00 7.38
C ALA A 229 15.19 -15.29 8.68
N GLY A 230 14.83 -14.02 8.81
CA GLY A 230 15.38 -13.10 9.79
C GLY A 230 14.33 -12.41 10.65
N GLU A 231 14.79 -11.47 11.48
CA GLU A 231 13.94 -10.77 12.45
C GLU A 231 13.04 -9.74 11.74
N VAL A 232 11.73 -9.80 12.01
CA VAL A 232 10.77 -8.81 11.52
C VAL A 232 10.56 -7.75 12.59
N ASP A 233 10.71 -6.48 12.20
CA ASP A 233 10.44 -5.33 13.04
C ASP A 233 9.64 -4.28 12.25
N PRO A 234 9.13 -3.22 12.91
CA PRO A 234 8.36 -2.19 12.21
C PRO A 234 9.12 -1.36 11.15
N ILE A 235 10.46 -1.29 11.22
CA ILE A 235 11.28 -0.55 10.25
C ILE A 235 11.40 -1.39 8.96
N ASN A 236 11.81 -2.65 9.05
CA ASN A 236 11.95 -3.52 7.86
C ASN A 236 10.61 -3.92 7.23
N LEU A 237 9.50 -3.84 7.98
CA LEU A 237 8.16 -3.96 7.42
C LEU A 237 7.90 -2.93 6.31
N GLY A 238 8.41 -1.70 6.46
CA GLY A 238 8.37 -0.69 5.41
C GLY A 238 9.13 -1.11 4.17
N GLY A 239 10.32 -1.71 4.33
CA GLY A 239 11.10 -2.22 3.21
C GLY A 239 10.43 -3.39 2.48
N ILE A 240 9.68 -4.25 3.16
CA ILE A 240 8.85 -5.28 2.50
C ILE A 240 7.81 -4.62 1.58
N VAL A 241 7.14 -3.55 2.06
CA VAL A 241 6.16 -2.81 1.25
C VAL A 241 6.84 -2.14 0.05
N ASP A 242 8.03 -1.59 0.21
CA ASP A 242 8.80 -1.00 -0.88
C ASP A 242 9.16 -2.05 -1.95
N GLU A 243 9.61 -3.24 -1.52
CA GLU A 243 9.88 -4.38 -2.41
C GLU A 243 8.60 -4.85 -3.13
N MET A 244 7.47 -4.89 -2.42
CA MET A 244 6.16 -5.18 -3.04
C MET A 244 5.81 -4.17 -4.14
N VAL A 245 6.06 -2.87 -3.91
CA VAL A 245 5.85 -1.83 -4.93
C VAL A 245 6.76 -2.08 -6.14
N LEU A 246 8.03 -2.44 -5.93
CA LEU A 246 8.95 -2.76 -7.02
C LEU A 246 8.49 -3.97 -7.85
N LEU A 247 7.94 -5.00 -7.20
CA LEU A 247 7.39 -6.19 -7.87
C LEU A 247 6.18 -5.85 -8.75
N THR A 248 5.34 -4.89 -8.37
CA THR A 248 4.22 -4.46 -9.22
C THR A 248 4.69 -3.86 -10.55
N ASN A 249 5.92 -3.34 -10.62
CA ASN A 249 6.51 -2.88 -11.89
C ASN A 249 6.99 -4.02 -12.80
N GLN A 250 7.01 -5.25 -12.28
CA GLN A 250 7.39 -6.46 -13.00
C GLN A 250 6.16 -7.32 -13.34
N ASP A 251 4.97 -6.71 -13.38
CA ASP A 251 3.69 -7.38 -13.62
C ASP A 251 3.33 -8.45 -12.57
N VAL A 252 3.99 -8.43 -11.40
CA VAL A 252 3.60 -9.29 -10.29
C VAL A 252 2.26 -8.82 -9.74
N ILE A 253 1.29 -9.73 -9.75
CA ILE A 253 -0.08 -9.46 -9.29
C ILE A 253 -0.46 -10.28 -8.06
N ARG A 254 0.34 -11.30 -7.71
CA ARG A 254 0.14 -12.17 -6.54
C ARG A 254 1.44 -12.38 -5.80
N MET A 255 1.37 -12.41 -4.47
CA MET A 255 2.54 -12.61 -3.63
C MET A 255 2.32 -13.66 -2.56
N ILE A 256 3.34 -14.46 -2.30
CA ILE A 256 3.41 -15.39 -1.18
C ILE A 256 4.53 -14.93 -0.26
N ILE A 257 4.22 -14.73 1.01
CA ILE A 257 5.22 -14.42 2.05
C ILE A 257 5.44 -15.69 2.86
N GLN A 258 6.64 -16.23 2.82
CA GLN A 258 7.05 -17.42 3.55
C GLN A 258 8.02 -17.06 4.65
N PHE A 259 7.73 -17.54 5.86
CA PHE A 259 8.68 -17.56 6.96
C PHE A 259 9.42 -18.88 6.98
N ASP A 260 10.75 -18.81 6.97
CA ASP A 260 11.60 -20.00 7.08
C ASP A 260 11.46 -20.64 8.46
N GLU A 261 11.70 -21.96 8.57
CA GLU A 261 11.52 -22.67 9.85
C GLU A 261 12.45 -22.15 10.95
N ASP A 262 13.65 -21.69 10.57
CA ASP A 262 14.63 -21.11 11.49
C ASP A 262 14.43 -19.60 11.72
N ALA A 263 13.40 -18.99 11.11
CA ALA A 263 13.11 -17.57 11.30
C ALA A 263 12.78 -17.29 12.78
N PRO A 264 13.35 -16.22 13.38
CA PRO A 264 13.06 -15.84 14.76
C PRO A 264 11.57 -15.57 15.00
N ALA A 265 11.12 -15.78 16.25
CA ALA A 265 9.80 -15.34 16.67
C ALA A 265 9.70 -13.81 16.59
N PHE A 266 8.55 -13.30 16.14
CA PHE A 266 8.20 -11.88 16.12
C PHE A 266 6.92 -11.65 16.94
N SER A 267 6.48 -10.40 17.12
CA SER A 267 5.28 -10.15 17.95
C SER A 267 3.99 -10.62 17.26
N MET A 268 2.99 -11.05 18.05
CA MET A 268 1.66 -11.39 17.51
C MET A 268 1.02 -10.20 16.79
N HIS A 269 1.38 -8.99 17.20
CA HIS A 269 0.93 -7.75 16.58
C HIS A 269 1.48 -7.58 15.14
N LEU A 270 2.77 -7.83 14.91
CA LEU A 270 3.35 -7.86 13.56
C LEU A 270 2.79 -9.02 12.74
N GLY A 271 2.55 -10.18 13.35
CA GLY A 271 1.87 -11.31 12.68
C GLY A 271 0.48 -10.97 12.17
N GLN A 272 -0.29 -10.21 12.98
CA GLN A 272 -1.61 -9.75 12.58
C GLN A 272 -1.54 -8.80 11.37
N TRP A 273 -0.47 -8.01 11.22
CA TRP A 273 -0.28 -7.20 10.03
C TRP A 273 -0.22 -8.05 8.76
N PHE A 274 0.55 -9.16 8.76
CA PHE A 274 0.64 -10.03 7.57
C PHE A 274 -0.71 -10.67 7.23
N VAL A 275 -1.48 -11.09 8.24
CA VAL A 275 -2.83 -11.61 8.03
C VAL A 275 -3.76 -10.52 7.51
N ASN A 276 -3.71 -9.33 8.09
CA ASN A 276 -4.49 -8.19 7.63
C ASN A 276 -4.10 -7.78 6.21
N ALA A 277 -2.82 -7.88 5.84
CA ALA A 277 -2.36 -7.63 4.48
C ALA A 277 -3.07 -8.55 3.46
N THR A 278 -3.31 -9.83 3.81
CA THR A 278 -4.11 -10.74 2.96
C THR A 278 -5.55 -10.26 2.72
N ILE A 279 -6.14 -9.62 3.73
CA ILE A 279 -7.52 -9.11 3.66
C ILE A 279 -7.54 -7.72 3.00
N MET A 280 -6.56 -6.87 3.30
CA MET A 280 -6.48 -5.49 2.82
C MET A 280 -6.14 -5.43 1.34
N ALA A 281 -5.29 -6.34 0.85
CA ALA A 281 -5.09 -6.58 -0.58
C ALA A 281 -6.43 -6.91 -1.28
N GLN A 282 -7.32 -7.66 -0.61
CA GLN A 282 -8.60 -8.09 -1.16
C GLN A 282 -9.77 -7.10 -0.93
N ARG A 283 -9.75 -6.27 0.13
CA ARG A 283 -10.91 -5.45 0.58
C ARG A 283 -10.62 -3.96 0.81
N ASN A 284 -9.40 -3.50 0.49
CA ASN A 284 -9.05 -2.11 0.21
C ASN A 284 -9.64 -1.06 1.19
N GLN A 285 -9.31 -1.22 2.48
CA GLN A 285 -9.70 -0.31 3.56
C GLN A 285 -8.54 0.62 3.93
N ASN A 286 -8.80 1.94 3.93
CA ASN A 286 -7.95 2.94 4.58
C ASN A 286 -8.28 2.96 6.08
N SER A 287 -7.78 1.98 6.84
CA SER A 287 -7.76 2.09 8.29
C SER A 287 -6.53 2.90 8.71
N PRO A 288 -6.60 3.76 9.74
CA PRO A 288 -5.40 4.30 10.35
C PRO A 288 -4.62 3.14 10.97
N THR A 289 -3.64 2.64 10.24
CA THR A 289 -2.78 1.54 10.68
C THR A 289 -1.52 2.10 11.32
N GLU A 290 -1.07 1.41 12.36
CA GLU A 290 0.21 1.67 13.04
C GLU A 290 1.41 1.48 12.09
N PHE A 291 1.24 0.64 11.06
CA PHE A 291 2.24 0.20 10.10
C PHE A 291 1.84 0.50 8.64
N PRO A 292 2.80 0.55 7.70
CA PRO A 292 2.54 0.77 6.27
C PRO A 292 1.63 -0.30 5.67
N LEU A 293 0.91 0.01 4.59
CA LEU A 293 -0.03 -0.92 3.93
C LEU A 293 0.61 -1.59 2.72
N PRO A 294 0.25 -2.85 2.38
CA PRO A 294 0.67 -3.46 1.13
C PRO A 294 0.14 -2.67 -0.07
N PRO A 295 0.86 -2.63 -1.21
CA PRO A 295 0.41 -1.91 -2.40
C PRO A 295 -0.88 -2.52 -2.94
N PRO A 296 -1.92 -1.71 -3.25
CA PRO A 296 -3.22 -2.22 -3.71
C PRO A 296 -3.20 -3.01 -5.03
N LEU A 297 -2.12 -2.95 -5.81
CA LEU A 297 -1.97 -3.71 -7.06
C LEU A 297 -1.60 -5.17 -6.87
N ILE A 298 -1.01 -5.54 -5.73
CA ILE A 298 -0.87 -6.96 -5.38
C ILE A 298 -2.26 -7.42 -4.96
N GLY A 299 -3.00 -7.95 -5.93
CA GLY A 299 -4.42 -8.29 -5.79
C GLY A 299 -4.67 -9.52 -4.93
N ASP A 300 -3.64 -10.32 -4.66
CA ASP A 300 -3.73 -11.45 -3.75
C ASP A 300 -2.41 -11.65 -2.99
N VAL A 301 -2.51 -11.79 -1.66
CA VAL A 301 -1.38 -12.05 -0.76
C VAL A 301 -1.68 -13.30 0.04
N HIS A 302 -0.74 -14.24 0.02
CA HIS A 302 -0.77 -15.44 0.83
C HIS A 302 0.39 -15.45 1.83
N VAL A 303 0.19 -16.09 2.98
CA VAL A 303 1.20 -16.17 4.03
C VAL A 303 1.40 -17.61 4.48
N VAL A 304 2.66 -18.01 4.62
CA VAL A 304 3.09 -19.29 5.17
C VAL A 304 3.90 -19.01 6.41
N PHE A 305 3.29 -19.19 7.58
CA PHE A 305 3.99 -19.05 8.85
C PHE A 305 4.77 -20.34 9.19
N ASN A 306 5.92 -20.17 9.84
CA ASN A 306 6.68 -21.30 10.37
C ASN A 306 5.97 -21.97 11.56
N SER A 307 6.53 -23.09 12.03
CA SER A 307 5.94 -23.89 13.09
C SER A 307 5.67 -23.13 14.41
N GLN A 308 6.37 -22.03 14.67
CA GLN A 308 6.21 -21.20 15.88
C GLN A 308 4.87 -20.44 15.92
N PHE A 309 4.23 -20.20 14.77
CA PHE A 309 2.96 -19.45 14.65
C PHE A 309 1.79 -20.31 14.11
N LYS A 310 1.99 -21.62 13.95
CA LYS A 310 0.93 -22.54 13.52
C LYS A 310 -0.18 -22.63 14.58
N GLY A 311 -1.31 -21.97 14.35
CA GLY A 311 -2.56 -22.20 15.10
C GLY A 311 -3.36 -20.98 15.58
N GLY A 312 -2.94 -19.74 15.31
CA GLY A 312 -3.63 -18.53 15.80
C GLY A 312 -4.58 -17.83 14.83
N TYR A 313 -4.38 -17.99 13.52
CA TYR A 313 -5.06 -17.20 12.49
C TYR A 313 -5.87 -18.08 11.55
N SER A 314 -7.15 -17.77 11.34
CA SER A 314 -7.99 -18.41 10.32
C SER A 314 -8.28 -17.43 9.18
N SER A 315 -7.58 -17.60 8.07
CA SER A 315 -7.84 -16.91 6.81
C SER A 315 -7.66 -17.90 5.65
N PRO A 316 -8.50 -17.85 4.60
CA PRO A 316 -8.31 -18.68 3.41
C PRO A 316 -6.95 -18.49 2.72
N SER A 317 -6.27 -17.38 3.00
CA SER A 317 -4.97 -17.01 2.43
C SER A 317 -3.78 -17.30 3.35
N VAL A 318 -3.99 -17.97 4.49
CA VAL A 318 -2.93 -18.45 5.38
C VAL A 318 -2.77 -19.95 5.23
N HIS A 319 -1.57 -20.41 4.91
CA HIS A 319 -1.30 -21.81 4.51
C HIS A 319 -0.27 -22.48 5.42
N GLN A 320 -0.31 -23.82 5.44
CA GLN A 320 0.57 -24.63 6.29
C GLN A 320 1.96 -24.85 5.70
N ASN A 321 2.09 -24.75 4.38
CA ASN A 321 3.34 -24.94 3.64
C ASN A 321 3.31 -24.13 2.33
N LEU A 322 4.49 -23.95 1.73
CA LEU A 322 4.68 -23.19 0.51
C LEU A 322 3.93 -23.78 -0.69
N ALA A 323 3.87 -25.10 -0.81
CA ALA A 323 3.22 -25.75 -1.94
C ALA A 323 1.71 -25.44 -1.98
N ASP A 324 1.03 -25.49 -0.83
CA ASP A 324 -0.39 -25.15 -0.73
C ASP A 324 -0.64 -23.68 -1.05
N ALA A 325 0.20 -22.78 -0.53
CA ALA A 325 0.11 -21.36 -0.83
C ALA A 325 0.30 -21.08 -2.32
N TYR A 326 1.27 -21.75 -2.94
CA TYR A 326 1.55 -21.60 -4.37
C TYR A 326 0.41 -22.13 -5.23
N VAL A 327 -0.17 -23.28 -4.87
CA VAL A 327 -1.35 -23.84 -5.54
C VAL A 327 -2.54 -22.90 -5.44
N ALA A 328 -2.81 -22.31 -4.27
CA ALA A 328 -3.85 -21.31 -4.09
C ALA A 328 -3.59 -20.05 -4.94
N ALA A 329 -2.35 -19.56 -4.91
CA ALA A 329 -1.90 -18.42 -5.72
C ALA A 329 -1.95 -18.69 -7.23
N CYS A 330 -1.96 -19.96 -7.67
CA CYS A 330 -2.04 -20.32 -9.09
C CYS A 330 -3.48 -20.44 -9.62
N ASN A 331 -4.49 -20.33 -8.76
CA ASN A 331 -5.89 -20.55 -9.14
C ASN A 331 -6.30 -19.61 -10.31
N GLY A 332 -6.77 -20.21 -11.40
CA GLY A 332 -7.18 -19.53 -12.64
C GLY A 332 -6.04 -19.09 -13.57
N ILE A 333 -4.76 -19.21 -13.17
CA ILE A 333 -3.64 -18.76 -14.00
C ILE A 333 -3.42 -19.71 -15.19
N TYR A 334 -3.24 -21.01 -14.92
CA TYR A 334 -2.90 -22.00 -15.94
C TYR A 334 -4.04 -22.34 -16.92
N ASP A 335 -5.25 -21.90 -16.62
CA ASP A 335 -6.40 -22.00 -17.53
C ASP A 335 -6.25 -21.05 -18.73
N ALA A 336 -5.63 -19.88 -18.52
CA ALA A 336 -5.52 -18.82 -19.52
C ALA A 336 -4.17 -18.81 -20.28
N VAL A 337 -3.16 -19.51 -19.79
CA VAL A 337 -1.80 -19.53 -20.35
C VAL A 337 -1.77 -20.27 -21.70
N SER A 338 -0.90 -19.89 -22.62
CA SER A 338 -0.79 -20.57 -23.93
C SER A 338 -0.30 -22.03 -23.77
N LEU A 339 -0.66 -22.94 -24.68
CA LEU A 339 -0.20 -24.34 -24.61
C LEU A 339 1.33 -24.44 -24.65
N LYS A 340 1.97 -23.56 -25.41
CA LYS A 340 3.43 -23.49 -25.53
C LYS A 340 4.08 -23.15 -24.19
N ASP A 341 3.53 -22.16 -23.48
CA ASP A 341 4.09 -21.70 -22.20
C ASP A 341 3.78 -22.71 -21.10
N LEU A 342 2.60 -23.34 -21.13
CA LEU A 342 2.28 -24.45 -20.22
C LEU A 342 3.25 -25.63 -20.38
N LEU A 343 3.56 -26.03 -21.62
CA LEU A 343 4.56 -27.06 -21.90
C LEU A 343 5.96 -26.66 -21.44
N HIS A 344 6.30 -25.37 -21.58
CA HIS A 344 7.55 -24.83 -21.09
C HIS A 344 7.64 -24.94 -19.56
N GLU A 345 6.58 -24.54 -18.85
CA GLU A 345 6.51 -24.62 -17.38
C GLU A 345 6.66 -26.06 -16.89
N VAL A 346 5.95 -27.03 -17.47
CA VAL A 346 6.06 -28.45 -17.06
C VAL A 346 7.48 -29.02 -17.22
N ARG A 347 8.19 -28.63 -18.28
CA ARG A 347 9.52 -29.16 -18.62
C ARG A 347 10.67 -28.44 -17.95
N LYS A 348 10.57 -27.12 -17.80
CA LYS A 348 11.67 -26.24 -17.39
C LYS A 348 11.35 -25.30 -16.23
N GLY A 349 10.09 -25.21 -15.82
CA GLY A 349 9.67 -24.35 -14.72
C GLY A 349 10.24 -24.80 -13.37
N HIS A 350 10.08 -23.94 -12.37
CA HIS A 350 10.39 -24.27 -10.98
C HIS A 350 9.56 -25.48 -10.50
N PRO A 351 10.03 -26.35 -9.58
CA PRO A 351 9.26 -27.52 -9.12
C PRO A 351 7.83 -27.21 -8.68
N LEU A 352 7.60 -26.09 -7.97
CA LEU A 352 6.25 -25.61 -7.61
C LEU A 352 5.41 -25.23 -8.83
N SER A 353 6.04 -24.53 -9.79
CA SER A 353 5.42 -24.15 -11.06
C SER A 353 5.04 -25.37 -11.88
N ARG A 354 5.94 -26.36 -11.98
CA ARG A 354 5.72 -27.65 -12.63
C ARG A 354 4.57 -28.40 -11.97
N ALA A 355 4.55 -28.48 -10.65
CA ALA A 355 3.49 -29.14 -9.90
C ALA A 355 2.13 -28.46 -10.13
N ALA A 356 2.07 -27.13 -10.11
CA ALA A 356 0.86 -26.37 -10.39
C ALA A 356 0.42 -26.50 -11.86
N ALA A 357 1.35 -26.41 -12.81
CA ALA A 357 1.10 -26.59 -14.24
C ALA A 357 0.57 -28.00 -14.55
N LEU A 358 1.09 -29.04 -13.90
CA LEU A 358 0.57 -30.40 -13.99
C LEU A 358 -0.80 -30.53 -13.31
N ALA A 359 -0.98 -29.94 -12.13
CA ALA A 359 -2.24 -30.05 -11.39
C ALA A 359 -3.42 -29.36 -12.10
N PHE A 360 -3.19 -28.19 -12.69
CA PHE A 360 -4.24 -27.36 -13.29
C PHE A 360 -4.26 -27.40 -14.82
N GLY A 361 -3.11 -27.61 -15.47
CA GLY A 361 -2.98 -27.57 -16.93
C GLY A 361 -2.94 -28.94 -17.62
N ALA A 362 -2.77 -30.06 -16.90
CA ALA A 362 -2.55 -31.38 -17.52
C ALA A 362 -3.62 -31.79 -18.54
N ILE A 363 -4.87 -31.38 -18.37
CA ILE A 363 -5.97 -31.68 -19.31
C ILE A 363 -5.72 -31.16 -20.74
N ARG A 364 -4.86 -30.15 -20.88
CA ARG A 364 -4.50 -29.53 -22.16
C ARG A 364 -3.24 -30.14 -22.78
N LEU A 365 -2.50 -30.97 -22.02
CA LEU A 365 -1.27 -31.61 -22.46
C LEU A 365 -1.58 -32.82 -23.34
N GLN A 366 -0.70 -33.11 -24.30
CA GLN A 366 -0.80 -34.25 -25.22
C GLN A 366 0.29 -35.29 -24.92
N ASP A 367 0.35 -36.38 -25.69
CA ASP A 367 1.27 -37.52 -25.50
C ASP A 367 2.76 -37.11 -25.46
N GLU A 368 3.10 -35.95 -25.99
CA GLU A 368 4.44 -35.37 -26.01
C GLU A 368 5.05 -35.11 -24.62
N VAL A 369 4.23 -35.08 -23.56
CA VAL A 369 4.67 -34.90 -22.16
C VAL A 369 4.84 -36.24 -21.42
N TRP A 370 4.41 -37.36 -22.03
CA TRP A 370 4.49 -38.69 -21.42
C TRP A 370 5.88 -39.06 -20.90
N PRO A 371 6.99 -38.84 -21.66
CA PRO A 371 8.33 -39.15 -21.16
C PRO A 371 8.70 -38.34 -19.92
N ASP A 372 8.28 -37.06 -19.88
CA ASP A 372 8.53 -36.15 -18.75
C ASP A 372 7.79 -36.64 -17.49
N LEU A 373 6.54 -37.11 -17.63
CA LEU A 373 5.73 -37.63 -16.53
C LEU A 373 6.28 -38.94 -15.94
N VAL A 374 6.69 -39.86 -16.81
CA VAL A 374 7.30 -41.12 -16.38
C VAL A 374 8.58 -40.82 -15.59
N GLN A 375 9.42 -39.93 -16.11
CA GLN A 375 10.65 -39.51 -15.44
C GLN A 375 10.35 -38.91 -14.06
N ILE A 376 9.36 -38.03 -13.94
CA ILE A 376 8.98 -37.43 -12.65
C ILE A 376 8.54 -38.51 -11.65
N LEU A 377 7.71 -39.47 -12.06
CA LEU A 377 7.17 -40.48 -11.17
C LEU A 377 8.24 -41.44 -10.64
N ASP A 378 9.21 -41.79 -11.50
CA ASP A 378 10.25 -42.77 -11.21
C ASP A 378 11.49 -42.18 -10.55
N GLU A 379 11.88 -40.96 -10.93
CA GLU A 379 13.18 -40.38 -10.58
C GLU A 379 13.09 -39.15 -9.66
N SER A 380 11.94 -38.48 -9.56
CA SER A 380 11.83 -37.25 -8.75
C SER A 380 11.85 -37.56 -7.25
N GLU A 381 12.68 -36.84 -6.49
CA GLU A 381 12.63 -36.85 -5.02
C GLU A 381 11.59 -35.87 -4.45
N ASP A 382 11.07 -34.94 -5.27
CA ASP A 382 10.06 -33.95 -4.87
C ASP A 382 8.67 -34.59 -4.75
N ALA A 383 8.18 -34.70 -3.51
CA ALA A 383 6.87 -35.28 -3.21
C ALA A 383 5.69 -34.49 -3.81
N ALA A 384 5.73 -33.15 -3.81
CA ALA A 384 4.66 -32.32 -4.36
C ALA A 384 4.57 -32.50 -5.88
N LEU A 385 5.72 -32.60 -6.55
CA LEU A 385 5.80 -32.86 -7.98
C LEU A 385 5.33 -34.28 -8.33
N ARG A 386 5.68 -35.29 -7.53
CA ARG A 386 5.16 -36.67 -7.70
C ARG A 386 3.66 -36.75 -7.49
N VAL A 387 3.11 -36.04 -6.50
CA VAL A 387 1.66 -35.92 -6.29
C VAL A 387 0.99 -35.28 -7.50
N ALA A 388 1.55 -34.18 -8.03
CA ALA A 388 1.01 -33.52 -9.21
C ALA A 388 1.07 -34.40 -10.46
N ALA A 389 2.18 -35.14 -10.66
CA ALA A 389 2.29 -36.11 -11.75
C ALA A 389 1.33 -37.28 -11.60
N THR A 390 1.13 -37.79 -10.37
CA THR A 390 0.13 -38.83 -10.06
C THR A 390 -1.27 -38.35 -10.43
N ARG A 391 -1.61 -37.10 -10.08
CA ARG A 391 -2.87 -36.47 -10.51
C ARG A 391 -2.97 -36.35 -12.03
N ALA A 392 -1.88 -35.97 -12.71
CA ALA A 392 -1.86 -35.82 -14.16
C ALA A 392 -2.09 -37.14 -14.91
N LEU A 393 -1.71 -38.30 -14.34
CA LEU A 393 -1.94 -39.62 -14.95
C LEU A 393 -3.41 -39.88 -15.29
N ARG A 394 -4.35 -39.25 -14.57
CA ARG A 394 -5.79 -39.36 -14.85
C ARG A 394 -6.17 -38.87 -16.24
N GLU A 395 -5.33 -38.02 -16.85
CA GLU A 395 -5.52 -37.43 -18.18
C GLU A 395 -4.98 -38.30 -19.33
N PHE A 396 -4.26 -39.40 -19.00
CA PHE A 396 -3.65 -40.34 -19.95
C PHE A 396 -4.31 -41.74 -19.91
N PRO A 397 -4.79 -42.29 -21.05
CA PRO A 397 -5.52 -43.56 -21.09
C PRO A 397 -4.64 -44.82 -21.21
N SER A 398 -3.32 -44.70 -21.24
CA SER A 398 -2.44 -45.83 -21.55
C SER A 398 -2.49 -46.94 -20.48
N GLU A 399 -2.31 -48.20 -20.88
CA GLU A 399 -2.15 -49.34 -19.95
C GLU A 399 -1.02 -49.11 -18.94
N GLU A 400 0.03 -48.40 -19.37
CA GLU A 400 1.15 -48.01 -18.51
C GLU A 400 0.73 -47.01 -17.42
N SER A 401 -0.13 -46.03 -17.74
CA SER A 401 -0.71 -45.09 -16.76
C SER A 401 -1.50 -45.81 -15.68
N LEU A 402 -2.35 -46.75 -16.10
CA LEU A 402 -3.22 -47.53 -15.22
C LEU A 402 -2.40 -48.43 -14.28
N ALA A 403 -1.39 -49.13 -14.81
CA ALA A 403 -0.51 -49.96 -14.01
C ALA A 403 0.23 -49.16 -12.93
N ARG A 404 0.65 -47.93 -13.26
CA ARG A 404 1.31 -47.01 -12.32
C ARG A 404 0.35 -46.52 -11.23
N LEU A 405 -0.84 -46.05 -11.60
CA LEU A 405 -1.86 -45.64 -10.63
C LEU A 405 -2.25 -46.77 -9.67
N HIS A 406 -2.41 -47.99 -10.17
CA HIS A 406 -2.68 -49.16 -9.32
C HIS A 406 -1.54 -49.41 -8.33
N THR A 407 -0.29 -49.39 -8.79
CA THR A 407 0.89 -49.60 -7.94
C THR A 407 0.99 -48.54 -6.84
N LEU A 408 0.68 -47.28 -7.17
CA LEU A 408 0.67 -46.18 -6.21
C LEU A 408 -0.49 -46.28 -5.20
N ALA A 409 -1.69 -46.69 -5.64
CA ALA A 409 -2.88 -46.82 -4.79
C ALA A 409 -2.73 -47.85 -3.65
N ILE A 410 -1.89 -48.86 -3.84
CA ILE A 410 -1.58 -49.90 -2.83
C ILE A 410 -0.24 -49.69 -2.15
N SER A 411 0.45 -48.59 -2.41
CA SER A 411 1.74 -48.32 -1.79
C SER A 411 1.58 -48.00 -0.30
N ASP A 412 2.66 -48.19 0.46
CA ASP A 412 2.75 -47.81 1.86
C ASP A 412 2.77 -46.27 2.05
N ASP A 413 2.96 -45.51 0.97
CA ASP A 413 2.87 -44.05 0.97
C ASP A 413 1.40 -43.62 0.92
N GLU A 414 0.82 -43.33 2.10
CA GLU A 414 -0.58 -42.91 2.26
C GLU A 414 -0.96 -41.70 1.40
N GLN A 415 -0.02 -40.77 1.19
CA GLN A 415 -0.27 -39.56 0.43
C GLN A 415 -0.40 -39.89 -1.05
N LEU A 416 0.55 -40.64 -1.61
CA LEU A 416 0.49 -41.10 -3.00
C LEU A 416 -0.68 -42.07 -3.22
N ALA A 417 -0.99 -42.94 -2.26
CA ALA A 417 -2.13 -43.84 -2.33
C ALA A 417 -3.45 -43.05 -2.43
N THR A 418 -3.63 -42.03 -1.59
CA THR A 418 -4.79 -41.14 -1.63
C THR A 418 -4.90 -40.45 -2.99
N PHE A 419 -3.81 -39.88 -3.49
CA PHE A 419 -3.84 -39.19 -4.79
C PHE A 419 -4.01 -40.13 -5.98
N ALA A 420 -3.52 -41.36 -5.90
CA ALA A 420 -3.75 -42.37 -6.92
C ALA A 420 -5.21 -42.83 -6.95
N ILE A 421 -5.81 -43.08 -5.78
CA ILE A 421 -7.24 -43.39 -5.63
C ILE A 421 -8.10 -42.23 -6.16
N ASP A 422 -7.77 -40.99 -5.80
CA ASP A 422 -8.41 -39.78 -6.35
C ASP A 422 -8.27 -39.69 -7.86
N SER A 423 -7.09 -40.00 -8.40
CA SER A 423 -6.82 -39.94 -9.84
C SER A 423 -7.61 -41.01 -10.60
N LEU A 424 -7.69 -42.23 -10.07
CA LEU A 424 -8.52 -43.30 -10.62
C LEU A 424 -10.01 -42.94 -10.58
N ALA A 425 -10.46 -42.30 -9.50
CA ALA A 425 -11.84 -41.85 -9.34
C ALA A 425 -12.17 -40.67 -10.26
N SER A 426 -11.26 -39.71 -10.44
CA SER A 426 -11.46 -38.49 -11.24
C SER A 426 -11.11 -38.64 -12.72
N SER A 427 -10.50 -39.74 -13.15
CA SER A 427 -10.14 -39.93 -14.56
C SER A 427 -11.36 -40.00 -15.50
N ARG A 428 -11.21 -39.56 -16.75
CA ARG A 428 -12.25 -39.71 -17.79
C ARG A 428 -12.27 -41.11 -18.44
N PHE A 429 -11.34 -42.00 -18.10
CA PHE A 429 -11.15 -43.28 -18.80
C PHE A 429 -11.76 -44.47 -18.03
N PRO A 430 -12.60 -45.30 -18.67
CA PRO A 430 -13.28 -46.43 -18.01
C PRO A 430 -12.35 -47.45 -17.34
N GLY A 431 -11.16 -47.69 -17.91
CA GLY A 431 -10.18 -48.63 -17.35
C GLY A 431 -9.77 -48.29 -15.92
N HIS A 432 -9.61 -47.00 -15.61
CA HIS A 432 -9.23 -46.53 -14.27
C HIS A 432 -10.32 -46.81 -13.22
N HIS A 433 -11.60 -46.73 -13.58
CA HIS A 433 -12.70 -47.01 -12.65
C HIS A 433 -12.83 -48.50 -12.35
N LEU A 434 -12.57 -49.36 -13.34
CA LEU A 434 -12.52 -50.81 -13.13
C LEU A 434 -11.39 -51.18 -12.17
N ALA A 435 -10.22 -50.54 -12.31
CA ALA A 435 -9.12 -50.71 -11.37
C ALA A 435 -9.50 -50.27 -9.94
N LEU A 436 -10.20 -49.13 -9.79
CA LEU A 436 -10.67 -48.66 -8.49
C LEU A 436 -11.70 -49.60 -7.83
N LEU A 437 -12.63 -50.16 -8.61
CA LEU A 437 -13.60 -51.14 -8.11
C LEU A 437 -12.94 -52.44 -7.64
N LYS A 438 -11.89 -52.88 -8.34
CA LYS A 438 -11.10 -54.05 -7.96
C LYS A 438 -10.37 -53.80 -6.62
N LEU A 439 -9.79 -52.62 -6.45
CA LEU A 439 -9.15 -52.21 -5.19
C LEU A 439 -10.13 -52.19 -4.00
N LEU A 440 -11.37 -51.72 -4.19
CA LEU A 440 -12.40 -51.73 -3.13
C LEU A 440 -12.70 -53.15 -2.60
N GLN A 441 -12.54 -54.17 -3.45
CA GLN A 441 -12.80 -55.57 -3.12
C GLN A 441 -11.58 -56.29 -2.53
N GLU A 442 -10.38 -56.01 -3.06
CA GLU A 442 -9.16 -56.75 -2.74
C GLU A 442 -8.38 -56.16 -1.55
N GLU A 443 -8.58 -54.88 -1.23
CA GLU A 443 -7.80 -54.15 -0.22
C GLU A 443 -8.69 -53.61 0.93
N PRO A 444 -8.94 -54.42 1.99
CA PRO A 444 -9.79 -54.04 3.12
C PRO A 444 -9.35 -52.75 3.83
N GLU A 445 -8.04 -52.53 3.91
CA GLU A 445 -7.45 -51.36 4.58
C GLU A 445 -7.75 -50.04 3.85
N ARG A 446 -8.06 -50.11 2.55
CA ARG A 446 -8.33 -48.93 1.70
C ARG A 446 -9.82 -48.64 1.50
N GLN A 447 -10.73 -49.50 1.97
CA GLN A 447 -12.17 -49.40 1.67
C GLN A 447 -12.80 -48.07 2.10
N MET A 448 -12.51 -47.59 3.31
CA MET A 448 -13.07 -46.33 3.82
C MET A 448 -12.62 -45.14 2.96
N LEU A 449 -11.34 -45.10 2.59
CA LEU A 449 -10.76 -44.06 1.74
C LEU A 449 -11.38 -44.09 0.34
N ILE A 450 -11.55 -45.28 -0.24
CA ILE A 450 -12.16 -45.47 -1.56
C ILE A 450 -13.63 -45.02 -1.53
N VAL A 451 -14.43 -45.44 -0.54
CA VAL A 451 -15.85 -45.05 -0.43
C VAL A 451 -16.01 -43.54 -0.27
N ARG A 452 -15.20 -42.90 0.59
CA ARG A 452 -15.19 -41.43 0.74
C ARG A 452 -14.78 -40.73 -0.55
N THR A 453 -13.81 -41.27 -1.27
CA THR A 453 -13.39 -40.75 -2.56
C THR A 453 -14.50 -40.90 -3.60
N MET A 454 -15.18 -42.04 -3.64
CA MET A 454 -16.30 -42.30 -4.53
C MET A 454 -17.49 -41.37 -4.24
N ALA A 455 -17.74 -41.04 -2.97
CA ALA A 455 -18.73 -40.03 -2.59
C ALA A 455 -18.34 -38.61 -3.08
N ARG A 456 -17.05 -38.29 -3.05
CA ARG A 456 -16.50 -37.02 -3.54
C ARG A 456 -16.52 -36.89 -5.07
N VAL A 457 -16.41 -38.00 -5.79
CA VAL A 457 -16.28 -38.05 -7.26
C VAL A 457 -17.24 -39.09 -7.87
N PRO A 458 -18.56 -38.95 -7.69
CA PRO A 458 -19.54 -40.02 -7.95
C PRO A 458 -19.58 -40.51 -9.40
N ARG A 459 -19.72 -41.84 -9.56
CA ARG A 459 -19.94 -42.50 -10.86
C ARG A 459 -20.93 -43.66 -10.77
N LYS A 460 -21.85 -43.73 -11.73
CA LYS A 460 -22.95 -44.70 -11.75
C LYS A 460 -22.47 -46.16 -11.80
N GLU A 461 -21.32 -46.42 -12.39
CA GLU A 461 -20.70 -47.75 -12.51
C GLU A 461 -20.35 -48.36 -11.14
N TRP A 462 -20.33 -47.56 -10.07
CA TRP A 462 -20.05 -48.01 -8.71
C TRP A 462 -21.30 -48.35 -7.89
N ALA A 463 -22.48 -47.99 -8.40
CA ALA A 463 -23.77 -48.09 -7.71
C ALA A 463 -24.05 -49.47 -7.10
N ASP A 464 -23.96 -50.52 -7.91
CA ASP A 464 -24.28 -51.89 -7.48
C ASP A 464 -23.30 -52.38 -6.42
N THR A 465 -22.03 -52.00 -6.55
CA THR A 465 -20.97 -52.36 -5.60
C THR A 465 -21.18 -51.64 -4.27
N LEU A 466 -21.47 -50.33 -4.28
CA LEU A 466 -21.78 -49.57 -3.07
C LEU A 466 -23.08 -50.03 -2.41
N TYR A 467 -24.11 -50.39 -3.18
CA TYR A 467 -25.39 -50.85 -2.64
C TYR A 467 -25.26 -52.19 -1.92
N ALA A 468 -24.43 -53.10 -2.44
CA ALA A 468 -24.07 -54.32 -1.72
C ALA A 468 -23.38 -54.01 -0.37
N PHE A 469 -22.56 -52.95 -0.31
CA PHE A 469 -21.90 -52.48 0.92
C PHE A 469 -22.85 -51.75 1.90
N ALA A 470 -24.05 -51.31 1.49
CA ALA A 470 -25.00 -50.64 2.40
C ALA A 470 -25.54 -51.57 3.51
N SER A 471 -25.35 -52.88 3.36
CA SER A 471 -25.69 -53.90 4.36
C SER A 471 -24.51 -54.32 5.25
N HIS A 472 -23.36 -53.66 5.13
CA HIS A 472 -22.12 -54.04 5.84
C HIS A 472 -22.28 -54.01 7.37
N GLU A 473 -21.61 -54.90 8.11
CA GLU A 473 -21.80 -55.03 9.56
C GLU A 473 -21.30 -53.81 10.35
N ASN A 474 -20.29 -53.11 9.83
CA ASN A 474 -19.77 -51.86 10.38
C ASN A 474 -20.75 -50.68 10.17
N SER A 475 -21.26 -50.11 11.26
CA SER A 475 -22.19 -48.96 11.26
C SER A 475 -21.60 -47.68 10.69
N GLU A 476 -20.30 -47.41 10.89
CA GLU A 476 -19.63 -46.21 10.37
C GLU A 476 -19.44 -46.31 8.86
N LEU A 477 -18.93 -47.45 8.37
CA LEU A 477 -18.81 -47.69 6.93
C LEU A 477 -20.18 -47.66 6.25
N ARG A 478 -21.24 -48.18 6.90
CA ARG A 478 -22.62 -48.09 6.37
C ARG A 478 -23.11 -46.67 6.18
N LEU A 479 -22.92 -45.80 7.15
CA LEU A 479 -23.38 -44.41 7.05
C LEU A 479 -22.66 -43.70 5.90
N GLU A 480 -21.35 -43.89 5.79
CA GLU A 480 -20.52 -43.37 4.70
C GLU A 480 -20.94 -43.96 3.35
N VAL A 481 -21.33 -45.24 3.30
CA VAL A 481 -21.87 -45.87 2.08
C VAL A 481 -23.25 -45.33 1.73
N LEU A 482 -24.13 -45.01 2.69
CA LEU A 482 -25.42 -44.36 2.41
C LEU A 482 -25.21 -42.94 1.87
N GLN A 483 -24.26 -42.19 2.43
CA GLN A 483 -23.86 -40.88 1.92
C GLN A 483 -23.22 -40.99 0.53
N ALA A 484 -22.38 -42.01 0.29
CA ALA A 484 -21.80 -42.27 -1.02
C ALA A 484 -22.87 -42.69 -2.05
N LEU A 485 -23.83 -43.54 -1.68
CA LEU A 485 -24.93 -43.99 -2.53
C LEU A 485 -25.92 -42.89 -2.87
N ASN A 486 -26.10 -41.94 -1.97
CA ASN A 486 -26.87 -40.74 -2.24
C ASN A 486 -26.25 -39.93 -3.39
N VAL A 487 -24.92 -39.88 -3.46
CA VAL A 487 -24.17 -39.13 -4.47
C VAL A 487 -23.91 -39.96 -5.75
N VAL A 488 -23.71 -41.28 -5.63
CA VAL A 488 -23.48 -42.22 -6.75
C VAL A 488 -24.78 -42.67 -7.43
N GLY A 489 -25.85 -42.84 -6.65
CA GLY A 489 -27.16 -43.32 -7.05
C GLY A 489 -27.24 -44.85 -7.21
N HIS A 490 -28.35 -45.47 -6.77
CA HIS A 490 -28.67 -46.89 -7.01
C HIS A 490 -30.20 -47.08 -7.10
N PRO A 491 -30.74 -47.94 -8.01
CA PRO A 491 -32.20 -48.07 -8.23
C PRO A 491 -33.02 -48.44 -6.98
N GLY A 492 -32.44 -49.18 -6.03
CA GLY A 492 -33.10 -49.59 -4.79
C GLY A 492 -32.94 -48.64 -3.60
N PHE A 493 -32.11 -47.60 -3.73
CA PHE A 493 -31.82 -46.65 -2.65
C PHE A 493 -33.02 -45.75 -2.24
N PRO A 494 -33.91 -45.32 -3.15
CA PRO A 494 -35.14 -44.57 -2.83
C PRO A 494 -36.07 -45.30 -1.86
N GLY A 495 -36.33 -46.58 -2.15
CA GLY A 495 -37.16 -47.42 -1.30
C GLY A 495 -36.56 -47.60 0.09
N LEU A 496 -35.23 -47.68 0.17
CA LEU A 496 -34.49 -47.74 1.43
C LEU A 496 -34.65 -46.47 2.28
N LEU A 497 -34.64 -45.28 1.67
CA LEU A 497 -34.84 -44.01 2.38
C LEU A 497 -36.31 -43.74 2.75
N ALA A 498 -37.25 -44.01 1.85
CA ALA A 498 -38.69 -43.78 2.08
C ALA A 498 -39.21 -44.65 3.24
N GLN A 499 -38.83 -45.93 3.26
CA GLN A 499 -39.13 -46.83 4.38
C GLN A 499 -38.58 -46.30 5.71
N ARG A 500 -37.49 -45.53 5.68
CA ARG A 500 -36.87 -44.95 6.87
C ARG A 500 -37.54 -43.64 7.31
N LEU A 501 -37.96 -42.77 6.38
CA LEU A 501 -38.64 -41.49 6.70
C LEU A 501 -39.97 -41.72 7.44
N GLU A 502 -40.76 -42.72 7.01
CA GLU A 502 -42.06 -43.03 7.60
C GLU A 502 -41.99 -43.58 9.04
N GLN A 503 -40.87 -44.24 9.37
CA GLN A 503 -40.69 -44.92 10.65
C GLN A 503 -39.99 -44.04 11.71
N GLU A 504 -39.54 -42.86 11.32
CA GLU A 504 -38.69 -42.00 12.13
C GLU A 504 -39.50 -40.88 12.79
N THR A 505 -39.40 -40.73 14.11
CA THR A 505 -40.15 -39.74 14.90
C THR A 505 -39.29 -38.57 15.38
N ASN A 506 -37.99 -38.65 15.21
CA ASN A 506 -37.07 -37.58 15.55
C ASN A 506 -37.00 -36.53 14.42
N THR A 507 -37.36 -35.28 14.73
CA THR A 507 -37.33 -34.15 13.79
C THR A 507 -35.95 -33.92 13.15
N GLU A 508 -34.84 -34.16 13.86
CA GLU A 508 -33.47 -34.00 13.32
C GLU A 508 -33.14 -35.08 12.28
N VAL A 509 -33.61 -36.29 12.52
CA VAL A 509 -33.41 -37.42 11.61
C VAL A 509 -34.38 -37.29 10.42
N GLN A 510 -35.60 -36.78 10.61
CA GLN A 510 -36.52 -36.43 9.52
C GLN A 510 -35.95 -35.34 8.62
N VAL A 511 -35.34 -34.29 9.18
CA VAL A 511 -34.62 -33.27 8.38
C VAL A 511 -33.45 -33.90 7.61
N SER A 512 -32.70 -34.81 8.24
CA SER A 512 -31.57 -35.51 7.57
C SER A 512 -32.05 -36.43 6.45
N ILE A 513 -33.15 -37.15 6.63
CA ILE A 513 -33.73 -38.04 5.62
C ILE A 513 -34.42 -37.23 4.51
N LEU A 514 -35.12 -36.13 4.83
CA LEU A 514 -35.65 -35.21 3.83
C LEU A 514 -34.53 -34.60 2.99
N ARG A 515 -33.38 -34.28 3.61
CA ARG A 515 -32.19 -33.82 2.89
C ARG A 515 -31.61 -34.91 1.97
N LEU A 516 -31.49 -36.15 2.45
CA LEU A 516 -31.05 -37.29 1.63
C LEU A 516 -32.04 -37.64 0.50
N LEU A 517 -33.36 -37.66 0.76
CA LEU A 517 -34.38 -37.83 -0.27
C LEU A 517 -34.38 -36.68 -1.26
N SER A 518 -34.10 -35.46 -0.78
CA SER A 518 -33.91 -34.29 -1.64
C SER A 518 -32.58 -34.36 -2.43
N GLU A 519 -31.67 -35.25 -2.07
CA GLU A 519 -30.40 -35.46 -2.77
C GLU A 519 -30.50 -36.54 -3.84
N LEU A 520 -31.61 -37.30 -3.87
CA LEU A 520 -31.70 -38.51 -4.68
C LEU A 520 -32.32 -38.38 -6.07
N PRO A 521 -31.63 -38.80 -7.14
CA PRO A 521 -31.94 -38.41 -8.51
C PRO A 521 -33.28 -38.93 -9.07
N ASP A 522 -33.99 -39.81 -8.36
CA ASP A 522 -35.24 -40.37 -8.84
C ASP A 522 -36.43 -39.46 -8.55
N GLU A 523 -37.30 -39.31 -9.55
CA GLU A 523 -38.50 -38.50 -9.44
C GLU A 523 -39.41 -38.99 -8.31
N ALA A 524 -39.44 -40.27 -7.97
CA ALA A 524 -40.26 -40.74 -6.86
C ALA A 524 -39.78 -40.18 -5.49
N SER A 525 -38.48 -40.25 -5.17
CA SER A 525 -37.91 -39.63 -3.96
C SER A 525 -38.06 -38.11 -3.94
N HIS A 526 -37.78 -37.46 -5.07
CA HIS A 526 -37.98 -36.03 -5.22
C HIS A 526 -39.44 -35.66 -5.03
N GLN A 527 -40.37 -36.35 -5.68
CA GLN A 527 -41.81 -36.11 -5.55
C GLN A 527 -42.27 -36.38 -4.12
N LEU A 528 -41.69 -37.33 -3.40
CA LEU A 528 -41.99 -37.52 -1.98
C LEU A 528 -41.55 -36.30 -1.15
N ALA A 529 -40.32 -35.82 -1.34
CA ALA A 529 -39.82 -34.63 -0.66
C ALA A 529 -40.57 -33.34 -1.09
N ILE A 530 -40.82 -33.16 -2.38
CA ILE A 530 -41.53 -32.03 -2.99
C ILE A 530 -42.99 -32.03 -2.58
N GLN A 531 -43.69 -33.16 -2.66
CA GLN A 531 -45.09 -33.25 -2.28
C GLN A 531 -45.27 -32.93 -0.80
N PHE A 532 -44.34 -33.38 0.05
CA PHE A 532 -44.29 -32.98 1.45
C PHE A 532 -44.17 -31.45 1.60
N CYS A 533 -43.23 -30.83 0.89
CA CYS A 533 -43.03 -29.38 0.91
C CYS A 533 -44.20 -28.58 0.27
N LEU A 534 -44.76 -29.02 -0.85
CA LEU A 534 -45.90 -28.42 -1.56
C LEU A 534 -47.17 -28.45 -0.69
N ASN A 535 -47.42 -29.58 -0.03
CA ASN A 535 -48.52 -29.71 0.92
C ASN A 535 -48.36 -28.73 2.09
N GLN A 536 -47.12 -28.51 2.55
CA GLN A 536 -46.82 -27.56 3.61
C GLN A 536 -47.08 -26.11 3.16
N ILE A 537 -46.53 -25.67 2.02
CA ILE A 537 -46.70 -24.28 1.53
C ILE A 537 -48.12 -23.97 1.03
N ALA A 538 -48.93 -25.00 0.77
CA ALA A 538 -50.34 -24.83 0.45
C ALA A 538 -51.16 -24.34 1.65
N GLN A 539 -50.78 -24.78 2.85
CA GLN A 539 -51.52 -24.56 4.08
C GLN A 539 -50.94 -23.42 4.93
N GLU A 540 -49.62 -23.23 4.86
CA GLU A 540 -48.89 -22.33 5.75
C GLU A 540 -47.83 -21.52 4.98
N PHE A 541 -47.26 -20.51 5.65
CA PHE A 541 -46.09 -19.80 5.10
C PHE A 541 -44.90 -20.78 5.00
N PRO A 542 -44.04 -20.69 3.97
CA PRO A 542 -42.96 -21.65 3.77
C PRO A 542 -41.96 -21.71 4.93
N THR A 543 -41.62 -22.93 5.38
CA THR A 543 -40.50 -23.15 6.33
C THR A 543 -39.14 -23.14 5.61
N ALA A 544 -38.04 -23.02 6.38
CA ALA A 544 -36.68 -23.00 5.84
C ALA A 544 -36.32 -24.28 5.04
N ILE A 545 -36.66 -25.48 5.54
CA ILE A 545 -36.41 -26.74 4.82
C ILE A 545 -37.32 -26.89 3.59
N SER A 546 -38.56 -26.38 3.64
CA SER A 546 -39.45 -26.32 2.47
C SER A 546 -38.88 -25.40 1.40
N LEU A 547 -38.41 -24.21 1.77
CA LEU A 547 -37.74 -23.30 0.87
C LEU A 547 -36.45 -23.90 0.32
N GLU A 548 -35.62 -24.56 1.14
CA GLU A 548 -34.40 -25.28 0.72
C GLU A 548 -34.72 -26.33 -0.35
N ILE A 549 -35.69 -27.21 -0.11
CA ILE A 549 -36.04 -28.32 -0.99
C ILE A 549 -36.73 -27.83 -2.28
N LEU A 550 -37.70 -26.92 -2.18
CA LEU A 550 -38.35 -26.34 -3.36
C LEU A 550 -37.35 -25.56 -4.23
N THR A 551 -36.37 -24.94 -3.58
CA THR A 551 -35.27 -24.23 -4.24
C THR A 551 -34.33 -25.16 -4.97
N ARG A 552 -33.86 -26.18 -4.25
CA ARG A 552 -33.04 -27.25 -4.77
C ARG A 552 -33.66 -27.90 -6.00
N PHE A 553 -34.97 -28.10 -6.00
CA PHE A 553 -35.69 -28.77 -7.09
C PHE A 553 -36.36 -27.88 -8.11
N GLN A 554 -36.16 -26.55 -8.05
CA GLN A 554 -36.66 -25.64 -9.07
C GLN A 554 -38.17 -25.78 -9.32
N VAL A 555 -38.93 -26.11 -8.28
CA VAL A 555 -40.30 -26.60 -8.41
C VAL A 555 -41.19 -25.49 -9.00
N GLN A 556 -41.46 -25.57 -10.30
CA GLN A 556 -42.20 -24.52 -11.04
C GLN A 556 -43.64 -24.41 -10.55
N GLU A 557 -44.22 -25.52 -10.11
CA GLU A 557 -45.56 -25.56 -9.51
C GLU A 557 -45.64 -24.74 -8.23
N ALA A 558 -44.52 -24.60 -7.51
CA ALA A 558 -44.42 -23.73 -6.35
C ALA A 558 -44.35 -22.26 -6.77
N ILE A 559 -43.84 -21.91 -7.96
CA ILE A 559 -43.60 -20.51 -8.36
C ILE A 559 -44.86 -19.64 -8.33
N PRO A 560 -46.01 -20.00 -8.93
CA PRO A 560 -47.21 -19.17 -8.83
C PRO A 560 -47.61 -18.91 -7.39
N ARG A 561 -47.43 -19.93 -6.52
CA ARG A 561 -47.74 -19.83 -5.09
C ARG A 561 -46.72 -18.95 -4.37
N LEU A 562 -45.42 -19.18 -4.55
CA LEU A 562 -44.33 -18.41 -3.97
C LEU A 562 -44.36 -16.94 -4.45
N ILE A 563 -44.63 -16.68 -5.73
CA ILE A 563 -44.88 -15.32 -6.27
C ILE A 563 -46.13 -14.72 -5.65
N SER A 564 -47.22 -15.48 -5.46
CA SER A 564 -48.41 -14.96 -4.78
C SER A 564 -48.10 -14.58 -3.32
N CYS A 565 -47.23 -15.36 -2.65
CA CYS A 565 -46.75 -15.09 -1.30
C CYS A 565 -45.90 -13.82 -1.20
N LEU A 566 -45.35 -13.31 -2.32
CA LEU A 566 -44.68 -12.01 -2.31
C LEU A 566 -45.65 -10.87 -1.93
N ASN A 567 -46.96 -11.03 -2.17
CA ASN A 567 -47.97 -10.02 -1.81
C ASN A 567 -48.51 -10.17 -0.37
N THR A 568 -48.07 -11.17 0.39
CA THR A 568 -48.56 -11.38 1.76
C THR A 568 -48.07 -10.24 2.67
N PRO A 569 -48.95 -9.46 3.33
CA PRO A 569 -48.55 -8.35 4.18
C PRO A 569 -47.91 -8.84 5.50
N ASP A 570 -47.06 -8.01 6.11
CA ASP A 570 -46.50 -8.19 7.47
C ASP A 570 -45.66 -9.46 7.71
N VAL A 571 -45.00 -10.00 6.68
CA VAL A 571 -44.08 -11.15 6.78
C VAL A 571 -42.71 -10.81 6.19
N ASP A 572 -41.63 -11.37 6.74
CA ASP A 572 -40.29 -11.29 6.16
C ASP A 572 -40.18 -12.19 4.92
N ARG A 573 -39.99 -11.57 3.75
CA ARG A 573 -39.90 -12.26 2.46
C ARG A 573 -38.46 -12.51 2.03
N SER A 574 -37.46 -12.27 2.88
CA SER A 574 -36.04 -12.39 2.52
C SER A 574 -35.68 -13.79 2.01
N GLN A 575 -35.99 -14.83 2.79
CA GLN A 575 -35.72 -16.23 2.37
C GLN A 575 -36.54 -16.63 1.14
N LEU A 576 -37.75 -16.09 1.00
CA LEU A 576 -38.63 -16.32 -0.15
C LEU A 576 -38.08 -15.68 -1.43
N ILE A 577 -37.59 -14.43 -1.37
CA ILE A 577 -36.98 -13.72 -2.50
C ILE A 577 -35.71 -14.45 -2.95
N ASP A 578 -34.88 -14.90 -2.01
CA ASP A 578 -33.67 -15.67 -2.35
C ASP A 578 -34.01 -17.06 -2.94
N SER A 579 -35.01 -17.74 -2.39
CA SER A 579 -35.51 -19.01 -2.93
C SER A 579 -36.09 -18.84 -4.34
N LEU A 580 -36.92 -17.84 -4.55
CA LEU A 580 -37.47 -17.50 -5.86
C LEU A 580 -36.37 -17.14 -6.85
N ARG A 581 -35.37 -16.34 -6.46
CA ARG A 581 -34.19 -16.01 -7.27
C ARG A 581 -33.52 -17.27 -7.80
N GLN A 582 -33.40 -18.27 -6.94
CA GLN A 582 -32.80 -19.54 -7.29
C GLN A 582 -33.72 -20.39 -8.17
N ILE A 583 -35.06 -20.38 -7.99
CA ILE A 583 -36.05 -21.27 -8.68
C ILE A 583 -36.55 -20.77 -10.04
N SER A 584 -36.70 -19.46 -10.19
CA SER A 584 -37.57 -18.87 -11.22
C SER A 584 -36.78 -18.28 -12.41
N GLY A 585 -35.46 -18.08 -12.27
CA GLY A 585 -34.60 -17.56 -13.34
C GLY A 585 -35.13 -16.23 -13.91
N VAL A 586 -35.07 -16.05 -15.24
CA VAL A 586 -35.54 -14.82 -15.92
C VAL A 586 -37.03 -14.55 -15.67
N ARG A 587 -37.86 -15.59 -15.45
CA ARG A 587 -39.31 -15.44 -15.19
C ARG A 587 -39.60 -14.68 -13.89
N LEU A 588 -38.60 -14.53 -13.04
CA LEU A 588 -38.69 -13.78 -11.79
C LEU A 588 -38.45 -12.28 -11.97
N VAL A 589 -37.69 -11.87 -12.99
CA VAL A 589 -37.23 -10.49 -13.10
C VAL A 589 -38.42 -9.55 -13.21
N GLU A 590 -39.39 -9.82 -14.09
CA GLU A 590 -40.58 -8.98 -14.22
C GLU A 590 -41.49 -9.00 -12.96
N PRO A 591 -41.84 -10.14 -12.34
CA PRO A 591 -42.55 -10.17 -11.06
C PRO A 591 -41.84 -9.42 -9.92
N LEU A 592 -40.52 -9.58 -9.78
CA LEU A 592 -39.74 -8.89 -8.76
C LEU A 592 -39.71 -7.39 -9.03
N LEU A 593 -39.41 -6.95 -10.26
CA LEU A 593 -39.42 -5.54 -10.63
C LEU A 593 -40.82 -4.91 -10.53
N LYS A 594 -41.88 -5.71 -10.71
CA LYS A 594 -43.28 -5.28 -10.54
C LYS A 594 -43.67 -5.07 -9.07
N ILE A 595 -43.28 -5.97 -8.17
CA ILE A 595 -43.55 -5.83 -6.74
C ILE A 595 -42.54 -4.93 -6.03
N TYR A 596 -41.39 -4.68 -6.66
CA TYR A 596 -40.28 -3.86 -6.15
C TYR A 596 -40.72 -2.57 -5.44
N PRO A 597 -41.67 -1.76 -5.96
CA PRO A 597 -42.09 -0.52 -5.29
C PRO A 597 -42.79 -0.74 -3.94
N ASN A 598 -43.30 -1.95 -3.68
CA ASN A 598 -44.04 -2.31 -2.47
C ASN A 598 -43.18 -3.07 -1.44
N LEU A 599 -41.93 -3.38 -1.76
CA LEU A 599 -41.00 -4.08 -0.88
C LEU A 599 -40.39 -3.13 0.16
N ASN A 600 -40.05 -3.64 1.34
CA ASN A 600 -39.25 -2.87 2.29
C ASN A 600 -37.78 -2.74 1.78
N ALA A 601 -36.99 -1.85 2.40
CA ALA A 601 -35.64 -1.54 1.93
C ALA A 601 -34.70 -2.77 1.84
N ASN A 602 -34.78 -3.72 2.79
CA ASN A 602 -33.98 -4.94 2.76
C ASN A 602 -34.39 -5.84 1.58
N GLU A 603 -35.70 -6.03 1.41
CA GLU A 603 -36.29 -6.83 0.34
C GLU A 603 -36.01 -6.22 -1.04
N GLN A 604 -36.05 -4.90 -1.19
CA GLN A 604 -35.65 -4.18 -2.41
C GLN A 604 -34.19 -4.46 -2.75
N SER A 605 -33.29 -4.36 -1.76
CA SER A 605 -31.87 -4.65 -2.00
C SER A 605 -31.65 -6.10 -2.43
N MET A 606 -32.33 -7.05 -1.78
CA MET A 606 -32.28 -8.47 -2.16
C MET A 606 -32.85 -8.72 -3.56
N ALA A 607 -33.91 -8.02 -3.95
CA ALA A 607 -34.50 -8.13 -5.28
C ALA A 607 -33.53 -7.62 -6.37
N LEU A 608 -32.86 -6.48 -6.17
CA LEU A 608 -31.87 -6.00 -7.16
C LEU A 608 -30.63 -6.91 -7.23
N ARG A 609 -30.16 -7.43 -6.10
CA ARG A 609 -29.11 -8.47 -6.09
C ARG A 609 -29.55 -9.72 -6.84
N ALA A 610 -30.82 -10.09 -6.68
CA ALA A 610 -31.40 -11.21 -7.39
C ALA A 610 -31.41 -11.00 -8.90
N VAL A 611 -31.84 -9.82 -9.35
CA VAL A 611 -31.80 -9.45 -10.78
C VAL A 611 -30.36 -9.40 -11.29
N ALA A 612 -29.41 -8.82 -10.55
CA ALA A 612 -28.01 -8.74 -10.94
C ALA A 612 -27.37 -10.11 -11.21
N ASN A 613 -27.73 -11.10 -10.41
CA ASN A 613 -27.23 -12.47 -10.55
C ASN A 613 -27.87 -13.23 -11.72
N ILE A 614 -29.06 -12.82 -12.18
CA ILE A 614 -29.83 -13.52 -13.21
C ILE A 614 -29.62 -12.88 -14.58
N ASP A 615 -29.74 -11.55 -14.66
CA ASP A 615 -29.68 -10.80 -15.90
C ASP A 615 -29.05 -9.43 -15.64
N MET A 616 -27.72 -9.39 -15.78
CA MET A 616 -26.93 -8.17 -15.61
C MET A 616 -27.27 -7.10 -16.67
N VAL A 617 -27.73 -7.51 -17.86
CA VAL A 617 -28.14 -6.58 -18.92
C VAL A 617 -29.46 -5.94 -18.55
N GLN A 618 -30.44 -6.73 -18.09
CA GLN A 618 -31.71 -6.19 -17.61
C GLN A 618 -31.55 -5.37 -16.33
N LEU A 619 -30.55 -5.66 -15.49
CA LEU A 619 -30.16 -4.80 -14.38
C LEU A 619 -29.61 -3.45 -14.89
N MET A 620 -28.81 -3.44 -15.95
CA MET A 620 -28.32 -2.20 -16.59
C MET A 620 -29.49 -1.41 -17.20
N ASP A 621 -30.42 -2.06 -17.91
CA ASP A 621 -31.64 -1.42 -18.42
C ASP A 621 -32.51 -0.87 -17.28
N PHE A 622 -32.60 -1.61 -16.17
CA PHE A 622 -33.28 -1.15 -14.96
C PHE A 622 -32.54 0.02 -14.31
N ALA A 623 -31.20 0.05 -14.35
CA ALA A 623 -30.41 1.15 -13.83
C ALA A 623 -30.69 2.45 -14.59
N ASP A 624 -30.79 2.40 -15.91
CA ASP A 624 -31.19 3.55 -16.73
C ASP A 624 -32.62 4.01 -16.38
N GLN A 625 -33.55 3.07 -16.20
CA GLN A 625 -34.93 3.39 -15.78
C GLN A 625 -34.99 4.00 -14.38
N ALA A 626 -34.31 3.40 -13.39
CA ALA A 626 -34.25 3.88 -12.02
C ALA A 626 -33.60 5.26 -11.94
N THR A 627 -32.58 5.50 -12.77
CA THR A 627 -31.92 6.78 -12.95
C THR A 627 -32.88 7.83 -13.52
N SER A 628 -33.60 7.50 -14.60
CA SER A 628 -34.58 8.41 -15.21
C SER A 628 -35.75 8.77 -14.28
N LYS A 629 -36.11 7.88 -13.35
CA LYS A 629 -37.17 8.06 -12.35
C LYS A 629 -36.70 8.72 -11.05
N GLY A 630 -35.39 8.88 -10.85
CA GLY A 630 -34.81 9.45 -9.63
C GLY A 630 -34.94 8.58 -8.37
N ASP A 631 -34.99 7.25 -8.51
CA ASP A 631 -35.16 6.32 -7.38
C ASP A 631 -33.87 6.13 -6.57
N GLN A 632 -33.73 6.91 -5.51
CA GLN A 632 -32.48 7.02 -4.76
C GLN A 632 -32.04 5.71 -4.07
N SER A 633 -32.98 4.92 -3.54
CA SER A 633 -32.70 3.65 -2.84
C SER A 633 -32.16 2.60 -3.82
N SER A 634 -32.79 2.50 -4.99
CA SER A 634 -32.37 1.61 -6.07
C SER A 634 -30.99 1.96 -6.59
N ILE A 635 -30.75 3.24 -6.86
CA ILE A 635 -29.46 3.71 -7.37
C ILE A 635 -28.34 3.41 -6.37
N GLY A 636 -28.55 3.67 -5.08
CA GLY A 636 -27.56 3.33 -4.04
C GLY A 636 -27.22 1.84 -4.00
N THR A 637 -28.21 0.97 -4.18
CA THR A 637 -27.98 -0.48 -4.27
C THR A 637 -27.23 -0.88 -5.55
N LEU A 638 -27.59 -0.28 -6.69
CA LEU A 638 -26.94 -0.53 -7.99
C LEU A 638 -25.46 -0.15 -7.98
N ILE A 639 -25.10 0.98 -7.38
CA ILE A 639 -23.70 1.42 -7.22
C ILE A 639 -22.88 0.33 -6.50
N ASN A 640 -23.39 -0.19 -5.38
CA ASN A 640 -22.71 -1.25 -4.61
C ASN A 640 -22.57 -2.54 -5.42
N LEU A 641 -23.60 -2.91 -6.19
CA LEU A 641 -23.59 -4.10 -7.04
C LEU A 641 -22.56 -3.98 -8.17
N PHE A 642 -22.51 -2.83 -8.84
CA PHE A 642 -21.55 -2.56 -9.89
C PHE A 642 -20.10 -2.56 -9.36
N GLN A 643 -19.87 -1.96 -8.19
CA GLN A 643 -18.56 -1.97 -7.53
C GLN A 643 -18.06 -3.39 -7.24
N ALA A 644 -18.92 -4.27 -6.73
CA ALA A 644 -18.54 -5.64 -6.35
C ALA A 644 -18.35 -6.58 -7.57
N SER A 645 -18.92 -6.24 -8.72
CA SER A 645 -18.95 -7.14 -9.88
C SER A 645 -17.63 -7.25 -10.65
N HIS A 646 -16.75 -6.25 -10.56
CA HIS A 646 -15.53 -6.10 -11.37
C HIS A 646 -15.71 -6.29 -12.89
N HIS A 647 -16.95 -6.28 -13.39
CA HIS A 647 -17.25 -6.53 -14.80
C HIS A 647 -16.94 -5.28 -15.63
N PRO A 648 -16.29 -5.38 -16.80
CA PRO A 648 -15.88 -4.20 -17.60
C PRO A 648 -17.03 -3.23 -17.93
N ARG A 649 -18.22 -3.77 -18.23
CA ARG A 649 -19.43 -2.96 -18.50
C ARG A 649 -20.05 -2.29 -17.28
N SER A 650 -19.69 -2.69 -16.06
CA SER A 650 -20.20 -2.04 -14.85
C SER A 650 -19.66 -0.61 -14.74
N ILE A 651 -18.44 -0.37 -15.23
CA ILE A 651 -17.87 0.98 -15.34
C ILE A 651 -18.68 1.82 -16.33
N GLU A 652 -18.98 1.27 -17.51
CA GLU A 652 -19.81 1.94 -18.52
C GLU A 652 -21.21 2.26 -17.98
N ALA A 653 -21.85 1.33 -17.25
CA ALA A 653 -23.14 1.55 -16.63
C ALA A 653 -23.11 2.62 -15.55
N MET A 654 -22.08 2.65 -14.68
CA MET A 654 -21.91 3.71 -13.67
C MET A 654 -21.69 5.08 -14.32
N ILE A 655 -20.94 5.14 -15.42
CA ILE A 655 -20.74 6.36 -16.22
C ILE A 655 -22.09 6.80 -16.83
N SER A 656 -22.83 5.90 -17.46
CA SER A 656 -24.17 6.18 -18.01
C SER A 656 -25.14 6.71 -16.95
N MET A 657 -25.21 6.03 -15.80
CA MET A 657 -26.03 6.49 -14.67
C MET A 657 -25.64 7.89 -14.23
N TYR A 658 -24.34 8.19 -14.14
CA TYR A 658 -23.86 9.50 -13.79
C TYR A 658 -24.31 10.57 -14.79
N GLU A 659 -24.20 10.29 -16.09
CA GLU A 659 -24.58 11.22 -17.17
C GLU A 659 -26.09 11.52 -17.20
N HIS A 660 -26.93 10.53 -16.86
CA HIS A 660 -28.39 10.67 -16.88
C HIS A 660 -29.00 11.21 -15.59
N LEU A 661 -28.26 11.25 -14.48
CA LEU A 661 -28.77 11.84 -13.23
C LEU A 661 -28.87 13.37 -13.32
N PRO A 662 -29.88 13.99 -12.69
CA PRO A 662 -29.93 15.45 -12.54
C PRO A 662 -28.65 16.00 -11.90
N GLU A 663 -28.18 17.18 -12.33
CA GLU A 663 -26.95 17.81 -11.82
C GLU A 663 -26.98 18.03 -10.30
N ASP A 664 -28.16 18.23 -9.71
CA ASP A 664 -28.34 18.43 -8.26
C ASP A 664 -28.48 17.12 -7.46
N SER A 665 -28.40 15.96 -8.11
CA SER A 665 -28.58 14.67 -7.43
C SER A 665 -27.39 14.32 -6.52
N PRO A 666 -27.61 14.03 -5.21
CA PRO A 666 -26.54 13.69 -4.29
C PRO A 666 -25.83 12.37 -4.64
N LEU A 667 -26.43 11.53 -5.48
CA LEU A 667 -25.88 10.25 -5.93
C LEU A 667 -24.79 10.39 -6.99
N ARG A 668 -24.70 11.54 -7.68
CA ARG A 668 -23.59 11.82 -8.61
C ARG A 668 -22.26 11.76 -7.88
N GLY A 669 -22.21 12.29 -6.65
CA GLY A 669 -21.04 12.20 -5.78
C GLY A 669 -20.70 10.77 -5.37
N SER A 670 -21.71 9.96 -5.02
CA SER A 670 -21.51 8.54 -4.71
C SER A 670 -20.93 7.77 -5.89
N LEU A 671 -21.46 8.00 -7.11
CA LEU A 671 -20.95 7.40 -8.34
C LEU A 671 -19.50 7.81 -8.63
N LEU A 672 -19.18 9.10 -8.53
CA LEU A 672 -17.80 9.58 -8.71
C LEU A 672 -16.85 8.92 -7.71
N SER A 673 -17.23 8.85 -6.44
CA SER A 673 -16.44 8.17 -5.40
C SER A 673 -16.18 6.70 -5.76
N THR A 674 -17.22 5.96 -6.15
CA THR A 674 -17.10 4.55 -6.55
C THR A 674 -16.24 4.37 -7.80
N ILE A 675 -16.42 5.20 -8.83
CA ILE A 675 -15.59 5.18 -10.05
C ILE A 675 -14.12 5.44 -9.70
N GLY A 676 -13.85 6.38 -8.77
CA GLY A 676 -12.51 6.67 -8.25
C GLY A 676 -11.84 5.51 -7.51
N THR A 677 -12.59 4.45 -7.14
CA THR A 677 -12.00 3.23 -6.59
C THR A 677 -11.44 2.29 -7.67
N THR A 678 -11.76 2.51 -8.95
CA THR A 678 -11.35 1.66 -10.06
C THR A 678 -10.23 2.31 -10.88
N SER A 679 -9.10 1.61 -11.03
CA SER A 679 -7.93 2.12 -11.75
C SER A 679 -7.95 1.64 -13.21
N SER A 680 -8.48 2.46 -14.11
CA SER A 680 -8.44 2.20 -15.55
C SER A 680 -8.26 3.51 -16.33
N SER A 681 -7.77 3.42 -17.57
CA SER A 681 -7.68 4.59 -18.44
C SER A 681 -9.07 5.20 -18.75
N ALA A 682 -10.12 4.38 -18.83
CA ALA A 682 -11.49 4.86 -19.07
C ALA A 682 -12.03 5.66 -17.88
N THR A 683 -11.84 5.18 -16.65
CA THR A 683 -12.27 5.87 -15.43
C THR A 683 -11.47 7.15 -15.20
N GLN A 684 -10.17 7.14 -15.45
CA GLN A 684 -9.36 8.35 -15.40
C GLN A 684 -9.85 9.41 -16.40
N LYS A 685 -10.04 9.05 -17.67
CA LYS A 685 -10.52 9.97 -18.71
C LYS A 685 -11.90 10.54 -18.36
N PHE A 686 -12.80 9.69 -17.89
CA PHE A 686 -14.12 10.11 -17.46
C PHE A 686 -14.06 11.09 -16.27
N LEU A 687 -13.31 10.77 -15.22
CA LEU A 687 -13.21 11.65 -14.06
C LEU A 687 -12.52 12.99 -14.38
N ILE A 688 -11.53 12.99 -15.28
CA ILE A 688 -10.92 14.21 -15.85
C ILE A 688 -11.98 15.02 -16.61
N HIS A 689 -12.74 14.38 -17.50
CA HIS A 689 -13.79 15.03 -18.26
C HIS A 689 -14.83 15.68 -17.33
N VAL A 690 -15.27 14.97 -16.29
CA VAL A 690 -16.21 15.51 -15.30
C VAL A 690 -15.60 16.70 -14.56
N ARG A 691 -14.35 16.60 -14.08
CA ARG A 691 -13.65 17.71 -13.40
C ARG A 691 -13.61 18.97 -14.28
N ASP A 692 -13.31 18.81 -15.57
CA ASP A 692 -13.06 19.94 -16.47
C ASP A 692 -14.35 20.62 -16.96
N ASN A 693 -15.47 19.89 -16.95
CA ASN A 693 -16.73 20.32 -17.54
C ASN A 693 -17.86 20.50 -16.51
N SER A 694 -17.58 20.44 -15.21
CA SER A 694 -18.58 20.62 -14.15
C SER A 694 -18.23 21.78 -13.21
N GLU A 695 -19.24 22.36 -12.57
CA GLU A 695 -19.09 23.37 -11.50
C GLU A 695 -18.98 22.72 -10.11
N SER A 696 -18.61 23.50 -9.09
CA SER A 696 -18.64 23.04 -7.68
C SER A 696 -20.08 22.76 -7.23
N PRO A 697 -20.38 21.67 -6.47
CA PRO A 697 -19.46 20.75 -5.78
C PRO A 697 -19.05 19.50 -6.58
N ILE A 698 -19.62 19.26 -7.76
CA ILE A 698 -19.34 18.07 -8.58
C ILE A 698 -17.86 18.05 -9.00
N LYS A 699 -17.35 19.19 -9.43
CA LYS A 699 -15.93 19.34 -9.76
C LYS A 699 -15.03 18.86 -8.61
N GLU A 700 -15.34 19.27 -7.39
CA GLU A 700 -14.59 18.87 -6.19
C GLU A 700 -14.71 17.37 -5.91
N GLN A 701 -15.90 16.78 -6.11
CA GLN A 701 -16.11 15.35 -5.98
C GLN A 701 -15.32 14.54 -7.01
N ALA A 702 -15.25 15.01 -8.25
CA ALA A 702 -14.44 14.38 -9.30
C ALA A 702 -12.94 14.48 -9.00
N ILE A 703 -12.49 15.63 -8.46
CA ILE A 703 -11.11 15.80 -7.96
C ILE A 703 -10.83 14.79 -6.84
N ASN A 704 -11.74 14.64 -5.88
CA ASN A 704 -11.58 13.68 -4.78
C ASN A 704 -11.53 12.24 -5.28
N ALA A 705 -12.34 11.89 -6.28
CA ALA A 705 -12.32 10.58 -6.92
C ALA A 705 -11.00 10.32 -7.67
N LEU A 706 -10.49 11.30 -8.43
CA LEU A 706 -9.17 11.23 -9.07
C LEU A 706 -8.06 11.06 -8.03
N ASN A 707 -8.11 11.81 -6.93
CA ASN A 707 -7.15 11.69 -5.85
C ASN A 707 -7.19 10.30 -5.20
N ASN A 708 -8.38 9.74 -4.98
CA ASN A 708 -8.52 8.37 -4.49
C ASN A 708 -7.89 7.36 -5.45
N MET A 709 -8.19 7.47 -6.75
CA MET A 709 -7.61 6.62 -7.79
C MET A 709 -6.08 6.72 -7.80
N TYR A 710 -5.52 7.92 -7.76
CA TYR A 710 -4.07 8.12 -7.72
C TYR A 710 -3.45 7.58 -6.44
N ASN A 711 -4.09 7.81 -5.28
CA ASN A 711 -3.60 7.32 -3.99
C ASN A 711 -3.49 5.79 -3.93
N ARG A 712 -4.31 5.10 -4.73
CA ARG A 712 -4.33 3.63 -4.86
C ARG A 712 -3.32 3.07 -5.85
N SER A 713 -2.70 3.92 -6.66
CA SER A 713 -1.70 3.53 -7.65
C SER A 713 -0.29 3.58 -7.04
N PRO A 714 0.67 2.72 -7.48
CA PRO A 714 2.07 2.77 -7.06
C PRO A 714 2.70 4.16 -7.19
N VAL A 715 2.18 4.98 -8.12
CA VAL A 715 2.65 6.37 -8.34
C VAL A 715 2.54 7.23 -7.09
N ASN A 716 1.55 7.00 -6.22
CA ASN A 716 1.42 7.78 -4.99
C ASN A 716 2.58 7.50 -4.04
N HIS A 717 2.93 6.23 -3.86
CA HIS A 717 4.10 5.85 -3.06
C HIS A 717 5.38 6.46 -3.66
N MET A 718 5.61 6.28 -4.97
CA MET A 718 6.78 6.86 -5.67
C MET A 718 6.87 8.39 -5.52
N THR A 719 5.74 9.08 -5.62
CA THR A 719 5.65 10.55 -5.51
C THR A 719 5.89 11.03 -4.08
N GLN A 720 5.42 10.29 -3.07
CA GLN A 720 5.72 10.58 -1.66
C GLN A 720 7.21 10.38 -1.36
N THR A 721 7.78 9.27 -1.83
CA THR A 721 9.23 9.00 -1.70
C THR A 721 10.03 10.09 -2.40
N ALA A 722 9.63 10.53 -3.60
CA ALA A 722 10.27 11.64 -4.30
C ALA A 722 10.20 12.96 -3.51
N GLN A 723 9.05 13.27 -2.90
CA GLN A 723 8.87 14.47 -2.09
C GLN A 723 9.74 14.44 -0.82
N SER A 724 9.87 13.29 -0.17
CA SER A 724 10.80 13.08 0.94
C SER A 724 12.24 13.35 0.49
N LYS A 725 12.68 12.76 -0.64
CA LYS A 725 14.02 13.04 -1.19
C LYS A 725 14.22 14.52 -1.52
N MET A 726 13.20 15.23 -2.01
CA MET A 726 13.23 16.69 -2.18
C MET A 726 13.50 17.43 -0.87
N GLN A 727 12.84 17.04 0.22
CA GLN A 727 13.03 17.68 1.53
C GLN A 727 14.44 17.43 2.09
N THR A 728 14.99 16.24 1.84
CA THR A 728 16.35 15.85 2.28
C THR A 728 17.49 16.53 1.51
N GLY A 729 17.17 17.30 0.45
CA GLY A 729 18.17 17.90 -0.46
C GLY A 729 18.65 16.99 -1.59
N ASN A 730 18.23 15.72 -1.63
CA ASN A 730 18.59 14.73 -2.65
C ASN A 730 17.75 14.90 -3.94
N THR A 731 17.87 16.05 -4.58
CA THR A 731 17.03 16.46 -5.72
C THR A 731 17.14 15.51 -6.93
N ASP A 732 18.31 14.95 -7.22
CA ASP A 732 18.48 14.00 -8.33
C ASP A 732 17.71 12.68 -8.12
N LEU A 733 17.69 12.16 -6.88
CA LEU A 733 16.92 10.97 -6.54
C LEU A 733 15.42 11.25 -6.60
N ALA A 734 15.00 12.44 -6.18
CA ALA A 734 13.61 12.85 -6.32
C ALA A 734 13.16 12.87 -7.79
N ILE A 735 13.98 13.43 -8.70
CA ILE A 735 13.69 13.43 -10.14
C ILE A 735 13.51 12.01 -10.67
N LYS A 736 14.38 11.07 -10.27
CA LYS A 736 14.24 9.65 -10.66
C LYS A 736 12.93 9.05 -10.17
N GLN A 737 12.57 9.28 -8.91
CA GLN A 737 11.34 8.75 -8.33
C GLN A 737 10.07 9.35 -8.96
N PHE A 738 10.04 10.66 -9.21
CA PHE A 738 8.95 11.26 -9.97
C PHE A 738 8.90 10.76 -11.42
N THR A 739 10.04 10.46 -12.03
CA THR A 739 10.07 9.88 -13.39
C THR A 739 9.48 8.48 -13.41
N LEU A 740 9.81 7.62 -12.45
CA LEU A 740 9.19 6.30 -12.30
C LEU A 740 7.66 6.41 -12.14
N ALA A 741 7.19 7.37 -11.34
CA ALA A 741 5.76 7.63 -11.19
C ALA A 741 5.10 8.01 -12.53
N LEU A 742 5.79 8.80 -13.36
CA LEU A 742 5.31 9.26 -14.66
C LEU A 742 5.46 8.21 -15.77
N ASP A 743 6.38 7.26 -15.65
CA ASP A 743 6.44 6.11 -16.56
C ASP A 743 5.19 5.22 -16.38
N TYR A 744 4.66 5.14 -15.16
CA TYR A 744 3.46 4.37 -14.84
C TYR A 744 2.15 5.12 -15.16
N ILE A 745 1.99 6.36 -14.69
CA ILE A 745 0.89 7.25 -15.09
C ILE A 745 1.50 8.55 -15.66
N PRO A 746 1.63 8.66 -16.99
CA PRO A 746 2.24 9.81 -17.65
C PRO A 746 1.62 11.14 -17.27
N ASP A 747 0.32 11.15 -16.99
CA ASP A 747 -0.47 12.36 -16.76
C ASP A 747 -0.78 12.55 -15.27
N PHE A 748 0.08 12.06 -14.37
CA PHE A 748 -0.11 12.21 -12.93
C PHE A 748 0.33 13.60 -12.46
N PRO A 749 -0.59 14.49 -12.05
CA PRO A 749 -0.22 15.90 -11.90
C PRO A 749 0.75 16.16 -10.74
N ARG A 750 0.61 15.45 -9.62
CA ARG A 750 1.49 15.64 -8.46
C ARG A 750 2.94 15.26 -8.77
N ALA A 751 3.17 14.25 -9.61
CA ALA A 751 4.51 13.87 -10.04
C ALA A 751 5.10 14.84 -11.07
N LEU A 752 4.29 15.35 -12.02
CA LEU A 752 4.74 16.39 -12.95
C LEU A 752 5.13 17.67 -12.21
N GLU A 753 4.30 18.11 -11.26
CA GLU A 753 4.58 19.29 -10.44
C GLU A 753 5.86 19.09 -9.62
N GLY A 754 5.95 17.98 -8.89
CA GLY A 754 7.11 17.66 -8.06
C GLY A 754 8.40 17.57 -8.86
N ARG A 755 8.37 16.94 -10.04
CA ARG A 755 9.53 16.85 -10.94
C ARG A 755 9.89 18.21 -11.54
N GLY A 756 8.89 19.01 -11.92
CA GLY A 756 9.08 20.39 -12.36
C GLY A 756 9.77 21.24 -11.30
N GLN A 757 9.33 21.17 -10.05
CA GLN A 757 9.98 21.84 -8.92
C GLN A 757 11.42 21.34 -8.70
N ALA A 758 11.64 20.03 -8.80
CA ALA A 758 12.96 19.44 -8.66
C ALA A 758 13.91 19.93 -9.77
N TYR A 759 13.44 20.00 -11.02
CA TYR A 759 14.20 20.58 -12.13
C TYR A 759 14.52 22.06 -11.90
N GLN A 760 13.60 22.85 -11.34
CA GLN A 760 13.89 24.25 -10.98
C GLN A 760 15.00 24.37 -9.94
N ARG A 761 15.04 23.48 -8.93
CA ARG A 761 16.10 23.48 -7.89
C ARG A 761 17.49 23.18 -8.44
N ILE A 762 17.59 22.37 -9.50
CA ILE A 762 18.86 22.12 -10.21
C ILE A 762 19.07 23.04 -11.42
N HIS A 763 18.30 24.12 -11.52
CA HIS A 763 18.36 25.11 -12.61
C HIS A 763 18.13 24.54 -14.03
N ASN A 764 17.48 23.38 -14.15
CA ASN A 764 17.06 22.82 -15.44
C ASN A 764 15.69 23.37 -15.87
N THR A 765 15.68 24.66 -16.21
CA THR A 765 14.48 25.45 -16.45
C THR A 765 13.64 24.97 -17.65
N GLU A 766 14.27 24.38 -18.68
CA GLU A 766 13.56 23.84 -19.86
C GLU A 766 12.81 22.53 -19.54
N ALA A 767 13.42 21.61 -18.78
CA ALA A 767 12.74 20.40 -18.35
C ALA A 767 11.56 20.72 -17.41
N ALA A 768 11.73 21.69 -16.50
CA ALA A 768 10.64 22.20 -15.69
C ALA A 768 9.51 22.79 -16.56
N LEU A 769 9.84 23.59 -17.58
CA LEU A 769 8.85 24.16 -18.50
C LEU A 769 8.02 23.08 -19.20
N ALA A 770 8.65 21.97 -19.61
CA ALA A 770 7.96 20.86 -20.26
C ALA A 770 6.94 20.18 -19.31
N ASP A 771 7.34 19.89 -18.07
CA ASP A 771 6.45 19.27 -17.08
C ASP A 771 5.28 20.19 -16.70
N TYR A 772 5.53 21.49 -16.50
CA TYR A 772 4.47 22.46 -16.20
C TYR A 772 3.54 22.73 -17.40
N ARG A 773 4.02 22.64 -18.63
CA ARG A 773 3.15 22.70 -19.82
C ARG A 773 2.24 21.47 -19.89
N LYS A 774 2.77 20.30 -19.56
CA LYS A 774 1.97 19.08 -19.49
C LYS A 774 0.89 19.17 -18.40
N LEU A 775 1.18 19.81 -17.27
CA LEU A 775 0.16 20.12 -16.25
C LEU A 775 -0.96 21.00 -16.79
N ILE A 776 -0.63 22.01 -17.60
CA ILE A 776 -1.61 22.87 -18.27
C ILE A 776 -2.44 22.09 -19.30
N ASP A 777 -1.84 21.15 -20.01
CA ASP A 777 -2.57 20.28 -20.95
C ASP A 777 -3.56 19.37 -20.21
N ILE A 778 -3.22 18.93 -18.99
CA ILE A 778 -4.09 18.11 -18.14
C ILE A 778 -5.21 18.96 -17.53
N ASP A 779 -4.89 20.14 -17.00
CA ASP A 779 -5.87 21.06 -16.42
C ASP A 779 -5.54 22.50 -16.83
N ALA A 780 -6.25 22.99 -17.84
CA ALA A 780 -6.10 24.36 -18.33
C ALA A 780 -6.54 25.42 -17.28
N GLN A 781 -7.25 25.01 -16.23
CA GLN A 781 -7.76 25.84 -15.14
C GLN A 781 -6.93 25.75 -13.85
N TRP A 782 -5.63 25.41 -13.96
CA TRP A 782 -4.72 25.41 -12.82
C TRP A 782 -3.90 26.72 -12.75
N PRO A 783 -4.33 27.73 -11.97
CA PRO A 783 -3.67 29.04 -11.93
C PRO A 783 -2.19 28.97 -11.50
N GLU A 784 -1.85 28.08 -10.57
CA GLU A 784 -0.46 27.87 -10.14
C GLU A 784 0.45 27.37 -11.27
N ALA A 785 -0.02 26.44 -12.09
CA ALA A 785 0.74 25.94 -13.24
C ALA A 785 0.90 27.03 -14.32
N GLN A 786 -0.18 27.78 -14.61
CA GLN A 786 -0.14 28.92 -15.54
C GLN A 786 0.86 29.99 -15.05
N GLY A 787 0.74 30.44 -13.80
CA GLY A 787 1.63 31.43 -13.20
C GLY A 787 3.08 30.96 -13.15
N THR A 788 3.31 29.68 -12.87
CA THR A 788 4.64 29.08 -12.89
C THR A 788 5.25 29.02 -14.29
N VAL A 789 4.48 28.69 -15.34
CA VAL A 789 4.96 28.80 -16.73
C VAL A 789 5.32 30.23 -17.07
N GLY A 790 4.48 31.21 -16.71
CA GLY A 790 4.78 32.64 -16.89
C GLY A 790 6.10 33.03 -16.21
N ARG A 791 6.30 32.60 -14.96
CA ARG A 791 7.52 32.85 -14.18
C ARG A 791 8.75 32.19 -14.80
N ILE A 792 8.62 30.95 -15.25
CA ILE A 792 9.69 30.20 -15.93
C ILE A 792 10.10 30.93 -17.22
N LEU A 793 9.13 31.33 -18.05
CA LEU A 793 9.38 32.07 -19.28
C LEU A 793 10.03 33.43 -19.01
N SER A 794 9.60 34.14 -17.97
CA SER A 794 10.22 35.39 -17.51
C SER A 794 11.68 35.18 -17.07
N THR A 795 11.97 34.10 -16.36
CA THR A 795 13.35 33.72 -15.97
C THR A 795 14.22 33.43 -17.20
N LEU A 796 13.64 32.87 -18.26
CA LEU A 796 14.28 32.67 -19.57
C LEU A 796 14.33 33.94 -20.42
N SER A 797 13.98 35.12 -19.88
CA SER A 797 13.87 36.40 -20.59
C SER A 797 12.89 36.41 -21.77
N ARG A 798 11.95 35.45 -21.82
CA ARG A 798 10.88 35.33 -22.83
C ARG A 798 9.63 36.10 -22.37
N PHE A 799 9.81 37.38 -22.11
CA PHE A 799 8.83 38.24 -21.44
C PHE A 799 7.47 38.33 -22.18
N GLU A 800 7.47 38.55 -23.49
CA GLU A 800 6.21 38.62 -24.26
C GLU A 800 5.43 37.30 -24.26
N GLU A 801 6.15 36.16 -24.30
CA GLU A 801 5.51 34.84 -24.24
C GLU A 801 4.91 34.55 -22.86
N SER A 802 5.40 35.20 -21.80
CA SER A 802 4.91 34.99 -20.42
C SER A 802 3.59 35.68 -20.11
N LEU A 803 3.30 36.81 -20.78
CA LEU A 803 2.11 37.65 -20.47
C LEU A 803 0.78 36.89 -20.57
N PRO A 804 0.49 36.09 -21.62
CA PRO A 804 -0.78 35.36 -21.71
C PRO A 804 -0.97 34.33 -20.59
N PHE A 805 0.11 33.78 -20.03
CA PHE A 805 0.04 32.83 -18.93
C PHE A 805 -0.27 33.53 -17.61
N PHE A 806 0.34 34.69 -17.34
CA PHE A 806 -0.01 35.51 -16.18
C PHE A 806 -1.44 36.06 -16.26
N GLU A 807 -1.90 36.48 -17.44
CA GLU A 807 -3.29 36.89 -17.66
C GLU A 807 -4.29 35.77 -17.30
N LYS A 808 -4.02 34.54 -17.74
CA LYS A 808 -4.84 33.37 -17.37
C LYS A 808 -4.78 33.07 -15.88
N ALA A 809 -3.59 33.07 -15.27
CA ALA A 809 -3.43 32.83 -13.84
C ALA A 809 -4.20 33.86 -12.99
N ILE A 810 -4.14 35.15 -13.36
CA ILE A 810 -4.86 36.24 -12.70
C ILE A 810 -6.37 36.12 -12.92
N ALA A 811 -6.83 35.78 -14.12
CA ALA A 811 -8.25 35.60 -14.39
C ALA A 811 -8.86 34.46 -13.55
N GLN A 812 -8.07 33.42 -13.24
CA GLN A 812 -8.49 32.27 -12.44
C GLN A 812 -8.31 32.49 -10.92
N ALA A 813 -7.30 33.24 -10.51
CA ALA A 813 -7.01 33.57 -9.12
C ALA A 813 -6.84 35.10 -8.96
N PRO A 814 -7.93 35.88 -9.00
CA PRO A 814 -7.88 37.34 -9.01
C PRO A 814 -7.38 37.96 -7.70
N ASP A 815 -7.33 37.18 -6.62
CA ASP A 815 -6.85 37.60 -5.31
C ASP A 815 -5.41 37.13 -5.02
N ALA A 816 -4.78 36.41 -5.95
CA ALA A 816 -3.39 35.96 -5.82
C ALA A 816 -2.41 37.10 -6.16
N GLU A 817 -2.03 37.86 -5.14
CA GLU A 817 -1.11 39.01 -5.25
C GLU A 817 0.16 38.70 -6.06
N GLN A 818 0.75 37.53 -5.85
CA GLN A 818 1.99 37.12 -6.50
C GLN A 818 1.91 37.19 -8.04
N TRP A 819 0.77 36.90 -8.66
CA TRP A 819 0.64 36.92 -10.13
C TRP A 819 0.62 38.34 -10.68
N TYR A 820 0.02 39.29 -9.97
CA TYR A 820 0.08 40.70 -10.33
C TYR A 820 1.50 41.24 -10.17
N SER A 821 2.17 40.94 -9.05
CA SER A 821 3.57 41.36 -8.84
C SER A 821 4.50 40.80 -9.92
N GLN A 822 4.34 39.52 -10.30
CA GLN A 822 5.15 38.91 -11.36
C GLN A 822 4.84 39.47 -12.76
N ARG A 823 3.57 39.71 -13.10
CA ARG A 823 3.21 40.35 -14.38
C ARG A 823 3.64 41.82 -14.42
N GLY A 824 3.54 42.53 -13.31
CA GLY A 824 4.07 43.89 -13.14
C GLY A 824 5.57 43.96 -13.37
N HIS A 825 6.33 42.98 -12.87
CA HIS A 825 7.75 42.85 -13.16
C HIS A 825 8.03 42.55 -14.65
N VAL A 826 7.23 41.69 -15.29
CA VAL A 826 7.35 41.47 -16.74
C VAL A 826 7.07 42.76 -17.53
N TYR A 827 6.03 43.53 -17.16
CA TYR A 827 5.76 44.82 -17.77
C TYR A 827 6.87 45.83 -17.52
N TRP A 828 7.49 45.83 -16.33
CA TRP A 828 8.67 46.63 -16.02
C TRP A 828 9.84 46.29 -16.95
N MET A 829 10.15 45.01 -17.11
CA MET A 829 11.22 44.54 -18.01
C MET A 829 10.94 44.86 -19.49
N LEU A 830 9.67 44.95 -19.88
CA LEU A 830 9.23 45.40 -21.20
C LEU A 830 9.09 46.93 -21.33
N GLU A 831 9.50 47.69 -20.31
CA GLU A 831 9.37 49.15 -20.20
C GLU A 831 7.92 49.68 -20.34
N ARG A 832 6.91 48.84 -20.07
CA ARG A 832 5.48 49.20 -20.06
C ARG A 832 5.06 49.70 -18.68
N PHE A 833 5.66 50.81 -18.24
CA PHE A 833 5.58 51.30 -16.87
C PHE A 833 4.15 51.62 -16.39
N GLU A 834 3.26 52.05 -17.28
CA GLU A 834 1.83 52.26 -17.00
C GLU A 834 1.15 51.00 -16.45
N LEU A 835 1.38 49.88 -17.15
CA LEU A 835 0.78 48.59 -16.83
C LEU A 835 1.46 47.96 -15.61
N ALA A 836 2.78 48.16 -15.48
CA ALA A 836 3.53 47.73 -14.31
C ALA A 836 3.00 48.39 -13.03
N ASP A 837 2.82 49.72 -13.02
CA ASP A 837 2.26 50.44 -11.87
C ASP A 837 0.84 49.96 -11.52
N ALA A 838 -0.01 49.74 -12.51
CA ALA A 838 -1.37 49.25 -12.30
C ALA A 838 -1.37 47.86 -11.61
N ASP A 839 -0.55 46.93 -12.09
CA ASP A 839 -0.44 45.59 -11.51
C ASP A 839 0.18 45.62 -10.12
N PHE A 840 1.26 46.39 -9.92
CA PHE A 840 1.88 46.53 -8.60
C PHE A 840 0.96 47.19 -7.58
N ARG A 841 0.16 48.19 -7.96
CA ARG A 841 -0.87 48.77 -7.09
C ARG A 841 -1.94 47.76 -6.76
N LYS A 842 -2.35 46.94 -7.73
CA LYS A 842 -3.32 45.87 -7.46
C LYS A 842 -2.76 44.81 -6.50
N ALA A 843 -1.50 44.44 -6.65
CA ALA A 843 -0.79 43.59 -5.71
C ALA A 843 -0.75 44.20 -4.29
N LEU A 844 -0.46 45.50 -4.17
CA LEU A 844 -0.43 46.20 -2.88
C LEU A 844 -1.83 46.34 -2.25
N GLU A 845 -2.91 46.43 -3.04
CA GLU A 845 -4.28 46.36 -2.53
C GLU A 845 -4.59 44.98 -1.90
N LEU A 846 -4.12 43.91 -2.53
CA LEU A 846 -4.34 42.53 -2.07
C LEU A 846 -3.45 42.16 -0.88
N ASN A 847 -2.20 42.62 -0.88
CA ASN A 847 -1.25 42.48 0.23
C ASN A 847 -0.56 43.83 0.52
N PRO A 848 -1.07 44.62 1.49
CA PRO A 848 -0.48 45.91 1.87
C PRO A 848 0.96 45.85 2.37
N GLU A 849 1.44 44.66 2.77
CA GLU A 849 2.80 44.44 3.27
C GLU A 849 3.77 43.98 2.16
N SER A 850 3.30 43.83 0.91
CA SER A 850 4.15 43.40 -0.21
C SER A 850 5.18 44.47 -0.60
N LEU A 851 6.41 44.29 -0.13
CA LEU A 851 7.53 45.18 -0.41
C LEU A 851 7.85 45.24 -1.92
N ASN A 852 7.76 44.10 -2.61
CA ASN A 852 7.97 44.02 -4.06
C ASN A 852 6.92 44.84 -4.81
N ALA A 853 5.65 44.72 -4.43
CA ALA A 853 4.57 45.50 -5.04
C ALA A 853 4.71 47.00 -4.78
N LEU A 854 5.00 47.39 -3.53
CA LEU A 854 5.23 48.78 -3.17
C LEU A 854 6.35 49.41 -4.00
N THR A 855 7.52 48.77 -3.98
CA THR A 855 8.72 49.33 -4.60
C THR A 855 8.65 49.27 -6.12
N GLY A 856 8.04 48.22 -6.68
CA GLY A 856 7.71 48.13 -8.10
C GLY A 856 6.79 49.26 -8.57
N SER A 857 5.72 49.59 -7.83
CA SER A 857 4.84 50.72 -8.14
C SER A 857 5.59 52.05 -8.06
N ALA A 858 6.38 52.26 -7.00
CA ALA A 858 7.17 53.48 -6.83
C ALA A 858 8.17 53.67 -7.99
N MET A 859 8.87 52.61 -8.42
CA MET A 859 9.79 52.63 -9.55
C MET A 859 9.09 52.88 -10.89
N ALA A 860 7.92 52.27 -11.12
CA ALA A 860 7.07 52.49 -12.28
C ALA A 860 6.58 53.95 -12.37
N MET A 861 6.11 54.50 -11.25
CA MET A 861 5.72 55.90 -11.12
C MET A 861 6.88 56.87 -11.38
N ALA A 862 8.05 56.61 -10.78
CA ALA A 862 9.26 57.41 -11.00
C ALA A 862 9.70 57.40 -12.48
N SER A 863 9.64 56.24 -13.14
CA SER A 863 9.99 56.09 -14.56
C SER A 863 9.01 56.78 -15.50
N ARG A 864 7.79 57.09 -15.03
CA ARG A 864 6.78 57.89 -15.72
C ARG A 864 6.80 59.38 -15.35
N GLY A 865 7.68 59.79 -14.43
CA GLY A 865 7.79 61.17 -13.97
C GLY A 865 6.87 61.55 -12.81
N GLN A 866 6.12 60.61 -12.23
CA GLN A 866 5.31 60.82 -11.03
C GLN A 866 6.17 60.72 -9.76
N ILE A 867 7.23 61.52 -9.71
CA ILE A 867 8.32 61.37 -8.73
C ILE A 867 7.84 61.67 -7.31
N ASP A 868 7.11 62.77 -7.11
CA ASP A 868 6.67 63.17 -5.77
C ASP A 868 5.65 62.18 -5.20
N GLU A 869 4.79 61.60 -6.04
CA GLU A 869 3.86 60.55 -5.64
C GLU A 869 4.61 59.26 -5.25
N ALA A 870 5.66 58.88 -5.99
CA ALA A 870 6.49 57.72 -5.69
C ALA A 870 7.21 57.88 -4.34
N VAL A 871 7.77 59.07 -4.07
CA VAL A 871 8.42 59.38 -2.80
C VAL A 871 7.41 59.37 -1.65
N ALA A 872 6.22 59.96 -1.85
CA ALA A 872 5.17 59.95 -0.84
C ALA A 872 4.70 58.52 -0.51
N LEU A 873 4.66 57.62 -1.50
CA LEU A 873 4.32 56.21 -1.33
C LEU A 873 5.35 55.49 -0.45
N LEU A 874 6.65 55.64 -0.75
CA LEU A 874 7.74 55.07 0.04
C LEU A 874 7.73 55.59 1.48
N GLU A 875 7.58 56.90 1.67
CA GLU A 875 7.52 57.52 3.00
C GLU A 875 6.32 57.07 3.83
N LYS A 876 5.17 56.89 3.17
CA LYS A 876 3.97 56.36 3.83
C LYS A 876 4.21 54.94 4.31
N TRP A 877 4.76 54.08 3.46
CA TRP A 877 5.03 52.69 3.82
C TRP A 877 6.07 52.59 4.94
N ARG A 878 7.16 53.35 4.83
CA ARG A 878 8.21 53.46 5.86
C ARG A 878 7.64 53.77 7.24
N LYS A 879 6.68 54.69 7.32
CA LYS A 879 6.02 55.06 8.59
C LYS A 879 5.13 53.95 9.15
N GLN A 880 4.58 53.09 8.29
CA GLN A 880 3.61 52.06 8.69
C GLN A 880 4.29 50.73 9.04
N HIS A 881 5.32 50.34 8.29
CA HIS A 881 5.92 49.00 8.38
C HIS A 881 7.38 49.03 8.86
N GLY A 882 7.94 50.22 9.07
CA GLY A 882 9.37 50.39 9.33
C GLY A 882 10.18 50.31 8.03
N GLU A 883 11.47 50.04 8.15
CA GLU A 883 12.38 49.89 7.02
C GLU A 883 13.39 48.79 7.29
N ASP A 884 13.73 48.04 6.25
CA ASP A 884 14.75 47.01 6.28
C ASP A 884 15.76 47.23 5.14
N GLN A 885 16.76 46.36 5.09
CA GLN A 885 17.84 46.45 4.11
C GLN A 885 17.34 46.37 2.66
N ILE A 886 16.27 45.61 2.38
CA ILE A 886 15.73 45.42 1.04
C ILE A 886 14.90 46.64 0.64
N PHE A 887 14.10 47.17 1.55
CA PHE A 887 13.32 48.39 1.32
C PHE A 887 14.22 49.57 0.99
N SER A 888 15.26 49.82 1.79
CA SER A 888 16.20 50.92 1.51
C SER A 888 16.92 50.72 0.18
N TYR A 889 17.34 49.50 -0.15
CA TYR A 889 17.95 49.24 -1.47
C TYR A 889 16.98 49.55 -2.62
N ASN A 890 15.75 49.05 -2.56
CA ASN A 890 14.74 49.29 -3.61
C ASN A 890 14.27 50.76 -3.66
N ALA A 891 14.24 51.47 -2.52
CA ALA A 891 13.99 52.91 -2.47
C ALA A 891 15.07 53.68 -3.22
N ALA A 892 16.35 53.27 -3.09
CA ALA A 892 17.43 53.83 -3.89
C ALA A 892 17.23 53.63 -5.39
N CYS A 893 16.80 52.43 -5.81
CA CYS A 893 16.44 52.16 -7.21
C CYS A 893 15.33 53.10 -7.69
N THR A 894 14.32 53.35 -6.86
CA THR A 894 13.25 54.32 -7.18
C THR A 894 13.80 55.73 -7.43
N TYR A 895 14.65 56.23 -6.54
CA TYR A 895 15.29 57.55 -6.70
C TYR A 895 16.19 57.60 -7.94
N ALA A 896 16.97 56.54 -8.22
CA ALA A 896 17.80 56.44 -9.40
C ALA A 896 16.97 56.48 -10.70
N ARG A 897 15.82 55.81 -10.74
CA ARG A 897 14.88 55.90 -11.87
C ARG A 897 14.27 57.29 -12.04
N ALA A 898 13.96 57.98 -10.94
CA ALA A 898 13.51 59.37 -10.98
C ALA A 898 14.59 60.31 -11.57
N VAL A 899 15.85 60.13 -11.15
CA VAL A 899 17.02 60.85 -11.72
C VAL A 899 17.15 60.58 -13.21
N GLN A 900 17.05 59.31 -13.62
CA GLN A 900 17.14 58.93 -15.02
C GLN A 900 16.04 59.59 -15.86
N TYR A 901 14.79 59.61 -15.37
CA TYR A 901 13.68 60.27 -16.03
C TYR A 901 13.91 61.77 -16.21
N LEU A 902 14.26 62.49 -15.13
CA LEU A 902 14.50 63.94 -15.17
C LEU A 902 15.69 64.29 -16.07
N THR A 903 16.77 63.51 -16.00
CA THR A 903 17.95 63.71 -16.86
C THR A 903 17.57 63.60 -18.34
N ARG A 904 16.77 62.59 -18.71
CA ARG A 904 16.26 62.43 -20.09
C ARG A 904 15.35 63.57 -20.54
N LYS A 905 14.65 64.23 -19.61
CA LYS A 905 13.72 65.34 -19.88
C LYS A 905 14.34 66.74 -19.74
N ASN A 906 15.65 66.85 -19.49
CA ASN A 906 16.32 68.10 -19.14
C ASN A 906 15.64 68.81 -17.96
N GLY A 907 15.31 68.03 -16.92
CA GLY A 907 14.73 68.52 -15.68
C GLY A 907 15.67 69.41 -14.88
N ASP A 908 15.14 70.00 -13.81
CA ASP A 908 15.89 70.90 -12.94
C ASP A 908 17.10 70.21 -12.29
N ALA A 909 18.27 70.85 -12.41
CA ALA A 909 19.55 70.30 -11.96
C ALA A 909 19.64 70.23 -10.43
N GLU A 910 18.99 71.15 -9.72
CA GLU A 910 18.93 71.12 -8.25
C GLU A 910 18.12 69.89 -7.80
N ARG A 911 16.92 69.70 -8.37
CA ARG A 911 16.10 68.52 -8.11
C ARG A 911 16.79 67.19 -8.47
N ILE A 912 17.53 67.14 -9.57
CA ILE A 912 18.32 65.96 -9.94
C ILE A 912 19.36 65.65 -8.85
N ASN A 913 20.12 66.65 -8.40
CA ASN A 913 21.13 66.47 -7.35
C ASN A 913 20.51 66.03 -6.01
N GLU A 914 19.34 66.56 -5.64
CA GLU A 914 18.60 66.11 -4.46
C GLU A 914 18.27 64.62 -4.51
N LEU A 915 17.73 64.14 -5.64
CA LEU A 915 17.35 62.74 -5.82
C LEU A 915 18.56 61.81 -5.90
N VAL A 916 19.67 62.25 -6.50
CA VAL A 916 20.96 61.52 -6.48
C VAL A 916 21.44 61.35 -5.05
N ASN A 917 21.39 62.41 -4.24
CA ASN A 917 21.79 62.34 -2.83
C ASN A 917 20.88 61.42 -2.01
N ALA A 918 19.56 61.46 -2.27
CA ALA A 918 18.59 60.56 -1.65
C ALA A 918 18.87 59.10 -2.02
N ALA A 919 19.13 58.80 -3.30
CA ALA A 919 19.48 57.45 -3.75
C ALA A 919 20.73 56.91 -3.04
N PHE A 920 21.79 57.72 -2.95
CA PHE A 920 23.00 57.30 -2.23
C PHE A 920 22.78 57.12 -0.74
N ALA A 921 22.00 57.99 -0.10
CA ALA A 921 21.66 57.85 1.32
C ALA A 921 20.91 56.53 1.59
N GLU A 922 19.99 56.14 0.71
CA GLU A 922 19.27 54.87 0.82
C GLU A 922 20.18 53.64 0.58
N ILE A 923 21.12 53.71 -0.37
CA ILE A 923 22.12 52.63 -0.54
C ILE A 923 22.97 52.49 0.72
N GLU A 924 23.50 53.60 1.24
CA GLU A 924 24.30 53.61 2.47
C GLU A 924 23.51 53.01 3.65
N LYS A 925 22.23 53.37 3.75
CA LYS A 925 21.32 52.84 4.76
C LYS A 925 21.06 51.34 4.59
N SER A 926 20.85 50.86 3.36
CA SER A 926 20.69 49.43 3.07
C SER A 926 21.90 48.61 3.55
N ILE A 927 23.12 49.14 3.35
CA ILE A 927 24.37 48.52 3.79
C ILE A 927 24.44 48.49 5.33
N GLN A 928 24.09 49.59 6.00
CA GLN A 928 24.05 49.66 7.47
C GLN A 928 23.06 48.64 8.07
N LEU A 929 21.94 48.42 7.39
CA LEU A 929 20.93 47.43 7.77
C LEU A 929 21.33 45.99 7.44
N GLY A 930 22.39 45.79 6.63
CA GLY A 930 23.02 44.49 6.41
C GLY A 930 23.10 44.02 4.95
N TYR A 931 22.68 44.85 3.98
CA TYR A 931 22.71 44.47 2.56
C TYR A 931 24.17 44.33 2.08
N THR A 932 24.50 43.21 1.45
CA THR A 932 25.89 42.84 1.11
C THR A 932 26.12 42.42 -0.35
N ASP A 933 25.08 42.41 -1.19
CA ASP A 933 25.19 41.95 -2.58
C ASP A 933 25.72 43.03 -3.53
N ALA A 934 27.02 43.29 -3.44
CA ALA A 934 27.70 44.28 -4.27
C ALA A 934 27.75 43.88 -5.77
N GLU A 935 27.67 42.59 -6.08
CA GLU A 935 27.66 42.13 -7.47
C GLU A 935 26.31 42.40 -8.12
N TRP A 936 25.20 42.13 -7.42
CA TRP A 936 23.87 42.53 -7.84
C TRP A 936 23.80 44.03 -8.07
N ALA A 937 24.15 44.85 -7.07
CA ALA A 937 24.06 46.31 -7.17
C ALA A 937 24.88 46.90 -8.33
N ARG A 938 26.03 46.30 -8.64
CA ARG A 938 26.85 46.71 -9.80
C ARG A 938 26.14 46.46 -11.12
N ASN A 939 25.39 45.36 -11.22
CA ASN A 939 24.76 44.89 -12.46
C ASN A 939 23.28 45.30 -12.57
N ASP A 940 22.70 45.86 -11.52
CA ASP A 940 21.30 46.30 -11.46
C ASP A 940 20.99 47.44 -12.46
N PRO A 941 20.14 47.21 -13.48
CA PRO A 941 19.85 48.21 -14.51
C PRO A 941 19.16 49.47 -13.96
N ASP A 942 18.55 49.39 -12.78
CA ASP A 942 17.81 50.52 -12.21
C ASP A 942 18.71 51.55 -11.53
N LEU A 943 19.92 51.13 -11.17
CA LEU A 943 20.98 52.00 -10.65
C LEU A 943 21.92 52.53 -11.75
N LEU A 944 21.61 52.27 -13.03
CA LEU A 944 22.48 52.61 -14.17
C LEU A 944 22.97 54.06 -14.16
N VAL A 945 22.10 55.01 -13.78
CA VAL A 945 22.44 56.45 -13.78
C VAL A 945 23.44 56.84 -12.70
N LEU A 946 23.63 56.00 -11.67
CA LEU A 946 24.57 56.24 -10.58
C LEU A 946 25.93 55.57 -10.80
N ARG A 947 26.03 54.60 -11.73
CA ARG A 947 27.21 53.71 -11.85
C ARG A 947 28.51 54.45 -12.11
N ASP A 948 28.47 55.51 -12.90
CA ASP A 948 29.66 56.27 -13.29
C ASP A 948 30.09 57.29 -12.21
N MET A 949 29.33 57.42 -11.12
CA MET A 949 29.63 58.36 -10.05
C MET A 949 30.62 57.74 -9.05
N PRO A 950 31.70 58.44 -8.65
CA PRO A 950 32.71 57.91 -7.74
C PRO A 950 32.14 57.37 -6.42
N ARG A 951 31.13 58.05 -5.88
CA ARG A 951 30.43 57.66 -4.64
C ARG A 951 29.77 56.29 -4.72
N PHE A 952 29.30 55.86 -5.90
CA PHE A 952 28.72 54.54 -6.08
C PHE A 952 29.76 53.43 -5.93
N ALA A 953 30.97 53.63 -6.48
CA ALA A 953 32.07 52.67 -6.34
C ALA A 953 32.53 52.50 -4.88
N GLU A 954 32.52 53.59 -4.10
CA GLU A 954 32.79 53.55 -2.66
C GLU A 954 31.75 52.70 -1.92
N LEU A 955 30.46 52.91 -2.21
CA LEU A 955 29.37 52.14 -1.58
C LEU A 955 29.40 50.66 -1.97
N LEU A 956 29.72 50.31 -3.22
CA LEU A 956 29.93 48.90 -3.62
C LEU A 956 31.07 48.26 -2.83
N THR A 957 32.14 49.02 -2.55
CA THR A 957 33.27 48.54 -1.74
C THR A 957 32.86 48.35 -0.29
N MET A 958 31.99 49.21 0.26
CA MET A 958 31.43 49.06 1.60
C MET A 958 30.48 47.86 1.71
N MET A 959 29.63 47.66 0.70
CA MET A 959 28.67 46.57 0.61
C MET A 959 29.37 45.19 0.53
N ALA A 960 30.54 45.12 -0.10
CA ALA A 960 31.35 43.91 -0.19
C ALA A 960 32.10 43.51 1.10
N LYS A 961 32.05 44.33 2.17
CA LYS A 961 32.72 44.00 3.45
C LYS A 961 31.80 43.12 4.31
N PRO A 962 32.27 41.97 4.81
CA PRO A 962 31.49 41.18 5.76
C PRO A 962 31.24 41.97 7.05
N LYS A 963 30.04 41.84 7.61
CA LYS A 963 29.67 42.48 8.89
C LYS A 963 30.64 42.01 9.99
N PRO A 964 31.18 42.89 10.85
CA PRO A 964 31.85 42.42 12.06
C PRO A 964 30.82 41.67 12.91
N THR A 965 31.14 40.45 13.30
CA THR A 965 30.30 39.60 14.16
C THR A 965 30.06 40.34 15.49
N PRO A 966 28.82 40.43 16.00
CA PRO A 966 28.59 40.85 17.37
C PRO A 966 29.31 39.88 18.31
N GLU A 967 30.08 40.40 19.28
CA GLU A 967 30.65 39.59 20.36
C GLU A 967 29.51 38.81 21.06
N GLN A 968 29.54 37.48 20.94
CA GLN A 968 28.77 36.62 21.83
C GLN A 968 29.32 36.77 23.26
N PRO A 969 28.49 36.75 24.31
CA PRO A 969 28.98 36.70 25.68
C PRO A 969 29.82 35.42 25.83
N THR A 970 31.10 35.60 26.10
CA THR A 970 32.09 34.56 26.35
C THR A 970 31.64 33.65 27.49
N LEU A 971 31.31 32.39 27.18
CA LEU A 971 31.52 31.28 28.10
C LEU A 971 33.02 30.95 28.11
N PRO A 972 33.61 30.59 29.26
CA PRO A 972 35.06 30.45 29.38
C PRO A 972 35.56 29.25 28.57
N GLU A 973 36.57 29.47 27.74
CA GLU A 973 37.32 28.42 27.03
C GLU A 973 38.09 27.54 28.03
N PRO A 974 38.05 26.20 27.89
CA PRO A 974 39.10 25.34 28.39
C PRO A 974 40.27 25.29 27.40
N ASP A 975 41.49 25.41 27.92
CA ASP A 975 42.78 25.37 27.23
C ASP A 975 42.85 24.40 26.03
N GLN A 976 43.22 24.91 24.86
CA GLN A 976 43.74 24.09 23.77
C GLN A 976 45.28 24.06 23.83
N PRO A 977 45.91 22.88 23.66
CA PRO A 977 47.35 22.78 23.55
C PRO A 977 47.82 23.27 22.18
N GLU A 978 48.95 23.95 22.20
CA GLU A 978 49.81 24.22 21.04
C GLU A 978 50.10 22.90 20.30
N ASP A 979 50.02 22.92 18.97
CA ASP A 979 51.12 22.38 18.17
C ASP A 979 51.08 22.89 16.72
N ASP A 980 52.25 23.40 16.34
CA ASP A 980 52.73 23.65 15.00
C ASP A 980 52.51 22.46 14.06
N VAL A 981 52.33 22.74 12.76
CA VAL A 981 53.13 22.21 11.62
C VAL A 981 52.49 22.65 10.28
N PRO A 982 53.29 22.92 9.22
CA PRO A 982 52.96 23.89 8.19
C PRO A 982 52.34 23.30 6.91
N LYS A 983 51.74 24.22 6.15
CA LYS A 983 51.18 24.06 4.79
C LYS A 983 52.13 23.36 3.82
N GLU A 984 51.63 22.38 3.06
CA GLU A 984 51.99 22.18 1.66
C GLU A 984 50.75 21.81 0.82
N LYS A 985 50.67 22.39 -0.39
CA LYS A 985 49.72 22.07 -1.49
C LYS A 985 50.07 20.70 -2.11
N PRO A 986 49.18 20.00 -2.83
CA PRO A 986 47.88 20.40 -3.39
C PRO A 986 46.64 19.89 -2.64
#